data_AF-A0A6L6YIB5-F1
#
_entry.id   AF-A0A6L6YIB5-F1
#
_cell.length_a   1.000
_cell.length_b   1.000
_cell.length_c   1.000
_cell.angle_alpha   90.00
_cell.angle_beta   90.00
_cell.angle_gamma   90.00
#
_symmetry.space_group_name_H-M   'P 1'
#
loop_
_entity.id
_entity.type
_entity.pdbx_description
1 polymer ?
#
loop_
_entity_poly.entity_id
_entity_poly.type
_entity_poly.pdbx_seq_one_letter_code
_entity_poly.pdbx_strand_id
1 'polypeptide(L)'
;MKILSLEAVPSDFSGSPFHVDFTVEENYFAEKSADAESAARALRLALFGRSDQDGGTEFKSVRAELESSEGIFDAEWNGSEAVLTKKDDSSAKWKISQLTSLSSEEFFSAIFLDAKHWNHKLSASDGIFAFGSCLSAPNTDTQRLQLAAEGIVKQKEAMLQASEKVIASIPAVSQEEEQNLSQMLVRTEQELAALQRDVQKNQSQIEWVGKIALLKEEISKLSKQKAVVDADIARFRVKQTVLEKARKADKLQPEYDVIVQQREHEKEIQKDLSDLKKTTPFLSEKVRSAASALNEADKNYQLTLKEFHEKRTIVERVRTLDEDISSFSIEQKNTKDSLVREQTALRLIQENVNRLKALLSQANMREQLLAKKMNEQSSDSLLVSELDEYERELLIIEDENSNIEKFQEDQRKLQKTIELNRSQLTATQAALSQQKAKELSLQSELTTKKRILIKTVGHDSPESLHVLLAEREAHLAKVNEMVERISLLAMDHEEQVKEKELLEGTKHALRISSLSLSAAIQTLRDKQALVEATSSAHAFYLQVLSYEKARSELMNGKPCPLCGAIHHPYASGLHFDTNTAEKLEKAKAEAAAAKQTKESLEADHLALQQSLNEHETRLSDLTKKLESEKDFILSETAELGLTGLREKKPIVWGPLIRQKQTALVNRRDDLKTRLEKIDAGLEQIAALEEALSETSEELRKLRQSCDSLELTIKNDSDSLQQLYKKEKESELARVNTTRLLERTFARYGLKASTPAMQKQNFPTLVKRREQWLAWSSEHEELSAAIAKDAEQLRSENELYTVQKKTVGDIETNLEAIAEKLKKLQKDRHEAIANHSPDEFIGAIESECENAKRLKDEAQTVYEARQNALNENLEKIDSLEGERNEIQLKVAELSANFVLNLNKYGFPNEVTFLSSVISSTQLSELERQSTELSERLKTYETQLDQKKEELAGLEKLELTHLTRSQLDEILNQKSDQFHVVSGQAAVLREKVASNLNNRNRRRREEKESTSLSEQIQGWKSLIGTSEHPENPVELARKLLVQFANEYLGLLEAGFKLRFQGSSLLVKTSSTLNGPTISPISALSEQERSRLAMALQLARTQLIAPQAITEGFVLVKSSSENKSAYRDIADKLSANNIRLLVS
;
A
#
# COMPACT_ATOMS: atom_id res chain seq x y z
N MET A 1 14.80 -7.47 43.29
CA MET A 1 14.58 -6.33 44.20
C MET A 1 14.23 -5.11 43.36
N LYS A 2 13.11 -4.46 43.67
CA LYS A 2 12.50 -3.29 43.01
C LYS A 2 12.13 -2.24 44.06
N ILE A 3 12.32 -0.95 43.77
CA ILE A 3 11.97 0.15 44.68
C ILE A 3 10.62 0.73 44.24
N LEU A 4 9.69 0.86 45.18
CA LEU A 4 8.31 1.29 44.90
C LEU A 4 8.10 2.77 45.19
N SER A 5 8.52 3.27 46.35
CA SER A 5 8.35 4.68 46.74
C SER A 5 9.42 5.17 47.73
N LEU A 6 9.59 6.49 47.83
CA LEU A 6 10.54 7.16 48.72
C LEU A 6 9.94 8.47 49.27
N GLU A 7 10.03 8.69 50.59
CA GLU A 7 9.57 9.90 51.27
C GLU A 7 10.69 10.51 52.15
N ALA A 8 11.10 11.73 51.75
CA ALA A 8 12.07 12.67 52.32
C ALA A 8 11.52 13.78 53.25
N VAL A 9 11.90 13.88 54.53
CA VAL A 9 11.65 15.10 55.35
C VAL A 9 12.97 15.85 55.63
N PRO A 10 13.20 17.04 55.04
CA PRO A 10 14.41 17.85 55.27
C PRO A 10 14.53 18.35 56.72
N SER A 11 15.76 18.65 57.15
CA SER A 11 16.04 19.19 58.49
C SER A 11 15.81 20.71 58.63
N ASP A 12 15.91 21.48 57.53
CA ASP A 12 15.84 22.95 57.52
C ASP A 12 14.41 23.47 57.22
N PHE A 13 13.95 24.51 57.93
CA PHE A 13 12.58 25.07 57.84
C PHE A 13 12.21 25.72 56.48
N SER A 14 13.14 25.82 55.53
CA SER A 14 12.93 26.36 54.19
C SER A 14 12.68 25.29 53.11
N GLY A 15 12.90 24.00 53.40
CA GLY A 15 12.72 22.91 52.45
C GLY A 15 11.36 22.21 52.62
N SER A 16 10.59 22.07 51.54
CA SER A 16 9.37 21.25 51.53
C SER A 16 9.70 19.75 51.54
N PRO A 17 8.99 18.90 52.31
CA PRO A 17 9.13 17.44 52.21
C PRO A 17 8.83 16.97 50.79
N PHE A 18 9.51 15.91 50.34
CA PHE A 18 9.34 15.35 49.00
C PHE A 18 8.98 13.87 49.07
N HIS A 19 8.08 13.46 48.19
CA HIS A 19 7.66 12.09 48.00
C HIS A 19 7.83 11.74 46.52
N VAL A 20 8.44 10.60 46.24
CA VAL A 20 8.63 10.07 44.89
C VAL A 20 8.00 8.69 44.83
N ASP A 21 7.00 8.54 43.96
CA ASP A 21 6.38 7.26 43.65
C ASP A 21 6.96 6.71 42.35
N PHE A 22 7.84 5.71 42.48
CA PHE A 22 8.49 5.10 41.34
C PHE A 22 7.57 4.12 40.60
N THR A 23 6.34 3.88 41.04
CA THR A 23 5.37 3.07 40.27
C THR A 23 4.65 3.87 39.19
N VAL A 24 4.54 5.19 39.36
CA VAL A 24 3.80 6.11 38.46
C VAL A 24 4.76 6.91 37.56
N GLU A 25 5.91 7.33 38.08
CA GLU A 25 6.94 8.03 37.30
C GLU A 25 7.99 7.02 36.79
N GLU A 26 7.92 6.63 35.51
CA GLU A 26 8.88 5.66 34.92
C GLU A 26 10.34 6.16 34.98
N ASN A 27 10.56 7.48 34.96
CA ASN A 27 11.88 8.13 35.07
C ASN A 27 11.76 9.48 35.83
N TYR A 28 12.71 9.79 36.72
CA TYR A 28 12.63 10.99 37.60
C TYR A 28 13.59 12.10 37.13
N PHE A 29 13.04 13.28 36.84
CA PHE A 29 13.79 14.47 36.42
C PHE A 29 13.47 15.65 37.36
N ALA A 30 14.40 16.01 38.24
CA ALA A 30 14.18 17.08 39.20
C ALA A 30 14.37 18.47 38.59
N GLU A 31 13.45 19.41 38.83
CA GLU A 31 13.60 20.81 38.39
C GLU A 31 13.56 21.88 39.48
N LYS A 32 12.96 21.68 40.67
CA LYS A 32 12.95 22.75 41.70
C LYS A 32 12.47 22.44 43.14
N SER A 33 12.29 21.19 43.59
CA SER A 33 11.90 20.93 45.01
C SER A 33 12.78 19.93 45.79
N ALA A 34 13.43 18.97 45.14
CA ALA A 34 14.52 18.16 45.68
C ALA A 34 15.41 17.69 44.52
N ASP A 35 16.74 17.79 44.61
CA ASP A 35 17.62 17.28 43.55
C ASP A 35 17.71 15.74 43.58
N ALA A 36 18.01 15.09 42.45
CA ALA A 36 18.04 13.62 42.40
C ALA A 36 19.15 13.03 43.30
N GLU A 37 20.18 13.83 43.63
CA GLU A 37 21.20 13.49 44.62
C GLU A 37 20.63 13.39 46.04
N SER A 38 19.69 14.25 46.40
CA SER A 38 18.98 14.21 47.68
C SER A 38 18.11 12.97 47.80
N ALA A 39 17.44 12.56 46.72
CA ALA A 39 16.66 11.31 46.68
C ALA A 39 17.56 10.05 46.81
N ALA A 40 18.69 10.02 46.10
CA ALA A 40 19.65 8.91 46.20
C ALA A 40 20.29 8.81 47.60
N ARG A 41 20.63 9.95 48.22
CA ARG A 41 21.16 10.01 49.60
C ARG A 41 20.11 9.60 50.63
N ALA A 42 18.87 10.06 50.47
CA ALA A 42 17.75 9.65 51.33
C ALA A 42 17.53 8.14 51.26
N LEU A 43 17.49 7.55 50.06
CA LEU A 43 17.32 6.12 49.91
C LEU A 43 18.50 5.32 50.50
N ARG A 44 19.74 5.79 50.33
CA ARG A 44 20.91 5.18 50.99
C ARG A 44 20.76 5.16 52.51
N LEU A 45 20.30 6.27 53.10
CA LEU A 45 20.03 6.37 54.53
C LEU A 45 18.92 5.41 54.98
N ALA A 46 17.83 5.27 54.20
CA ALA A 46 16.75 4.34 54.50
C ALA A 46 17.20 2.87 54.47
N LEU A 47 18.06 2.51 53.53
CA LEU A 47 18.49 1.12 53.30
C LEU A 47 19.66 0.69 54.19
N PHE A 48 20.58 1.59 54.53
CA PHE A 48 21.86 1.26 55.15
C PHE A 48 22.25 2.09 56.38
N GLY A 49 21.55 3.20 56.66
CA GLY A 49 21.91 4.13 57.73
C GLY A 49 23.05 5.07 57.37
N ARG A 50 23.60 5.79 58.36
CA ARG A 50 24.68 6.78 58.15
C ARG A 50 25.99 6.10 57.74
N SER A 51 26.69 6.69 56.77
CA SER A 51 28.07 6.33 56.43
C SER A 51 29.07 7.36 57.00
N ASP A 52 30.31 6.95 57.27
CA ASP A 52 31.39 7.82 57.78
C ASP A 52 31.77 8.98 56.81
N GLN A 53 31.21 8.99 55.60
CA GLN A 53 31.49 9.97 54.55
C GLN A 53 30.41 11.06 54.40
N ASP A 54 29.29 10.97 55.13
CA ASP A 54 28.17 11.89 55.01
C ASP A 54 28.22 12.97 56.13
N GLY A 55 28.61 14.20 55.79
CA GLY A 55 28.62 15.33 56.73
C GLY A 55 27.26 16.00 56.89
N GLY A 56 26.84 16.30 58.13
CA GLY A 56 25.72 17.19 58.51
C GLY A 56 24.30 16.65 58.25
N THR A 57 23.36 16.86 59.19
CA THR A 57 21.98 16.33 59.17
C THR A 57 21.10 16.94 58.08
N GLU A 58 21.09 16.35 56.88
CA GLU A 58 20.27 16.83 55.74
C GLU A 58 18.77 16.45 55.87
N PHE A 59 18.46 15.29 56.45
CA PHE A 59 17.08 14.82 56.65
C PHE A 59 16.77 14.48 58.12
N LYS A 60 15.52 14.72 58.52
CA LYS A 60 14.97 14.38 59.83
C LYS A 60 14.44 12.94 59.89
N SER A 61 13.82 12.48 58.81
CA SER A 61 13.34 11.10 58.64
C SER A 61 13.24 10.74 57.17
N VAL A 62 13.44 9.47 56.84
CA VAL A 62 13.28 8.91 55.49
C VAL A 62 12.54 7.58 55.55
N ARG A 63 11.60 7.36 54.64
CA ARG A 63 10.92 6.05 54.45
C ARG A 63 10.95 5.63 52.99
N ALA A 64 11.15 4.35 52.70
CA ALA A 64 11.10 3.77 51.36
C ALA A 64 10.41 2.40 51.33
N GLU A 65 9.64 2.10 50.29
CA GLU A 65 9.03 0.78 50.07
C GLU A 65 9.75 -0.01 48.97
N LEU A 66 9.95 -1.31 49.17
CA LEU A 66 10.73 -2.21 48.32
C LEU A 66 9.98 -3.51 48.05
N GLU A 67 10.16 -4.10 46.87
CA GLU A 67 9.63 -5.40 46.48
C GLU A 67 10.77 -6.38 46.17
N SER A 68 10.67 -7.61 46.69
CA SER A 68 11.60 -8.71 46.41
C SER A 68 10.82 -9.99 46.10
N SER A 69 11.53 -11.04 45.67
CA SER A 69 10.93 -12.38 45.52
C SER A 69 10.31 -12.92 46.82
N GLU A 70 10.70 -12.38 47.98
CA GLU A 70 10.18 -12.75 49.30
C GLU A 70 8.99 -11.89 49.74
N GLY A 71 8.63 -10.82 49.02
CA GLY A 71 7.51 -9.91 49.34
C GLY A 71 7.90 -8.44 49.45
N ILE A 72 7.01 -7.61 50.02
CA ILE A 72 7.17 -6.15 50.15
C ILE A 72 7.76 -5.78 51.52
N PHE A 73 8.72 -4.86 51.52
CA PHE A 73 9.46 -4.40 52.69
C PHE A 73 9.42 -2.87 52.81
N ASP A 74 9.25 -2.38 54.05
CA ASP A 74 9.34 -0.97 54.41
C ASP A 74 10.70 -0.72 55.08
N ALA A 75 11.46 0.22 54.52
CA ALA A 75 12.74 0.70 55.03
C ALA A 75 12.54 2.09 55.65
N GLU A 76 12.82 2.25 56.95
CA GLU A 76 12.65 3.52 57.66
C GLU A 76 13.94 3.92 58.39
N TRP A 77 14.31 5.19 58.25
CA TRP A 77 15.38 5.84 58.99
C TRP A 77 14.84 7.06 59.74
N ASN A 78 15.02 7.10 61.06
CA ASN A 78 14.39 8.07 61.97
C ASN A 78 15.39 9.01 62.68
N GLY A 79 16.59 9.18 62.12
CA GLY A 79 17.64 10.04 62.67
C GLY A 79 18.83 9.29 63.29
N SER A 80 18.65 8.02 63.70
CA SER A 80 19.68 7.22 64.37
C SER A 80 19.98 5.87 63.71
N GLU A 81 18.98 5.05 63.41
CA GLU A 81 19.15 3.71 62.81
C GLU A 81 18.27 3.51 61.58
N ALA A 82 18.75 2.68 60.63
CA ALA A 82 17.97 2.21 59.49
C ALA A 82 17.37 0.85 59.81
N VAL A 83 16.05 0.71 59.67
CA VAL A 83 15.31 -0.51 59.98
C VAL A 83 14.56 -0.96 58.74
N LEU A 84 14.77 -2.22 58.33
CA LEU A 84 14.07 -2.86 57.23
C LEU A 84 13.11 -3.92 57.80
N THR A 85 11.81 -3.76 57.56
CA THR A 85 10.76 -4.68 58.04
C THR A 85 9.88 -5.14 56.89
N LYS A 86 9.38 -6.38 56.94
CA LYS A 86 8.45 -6.89 55.93
C LYS A 86 7.04 -6.37 56.24
N LYS A 87 6.29 -5.93 55.24
CA LYS A 87 4.98 -5.27 55.42
C LYS A 87 3.94 -6.18 56.09
N ASP A 88 4.02 -7.48 55.84
CA ASP A 88 3.15 -8.50 56.43
C ASP A 88 3.63 -9.01 57.81
N ASP A 89 4.87 -8.69 58.22
CA ASP A 89 5.46 -9.09 59.51
C ASP A 89 6.44 -8.02 60.03
N SER A 90 5.89 -7.02 60.71
CA SER A 90 6.63 -5.89 61.27
C SER A 90 7.48 -6.23 62.49
N SER A 91 7.44 -7.48 62.96
CA SER A 91 8.21 -7.92 64.14
C SER A 91 9.66 -8.31 63.80
N ALA A 92 9.94 -8.70 62.56
CA ALA A 92 11.26 -9.16 62.10
C ALA A 92 12.07 -8.03 61.42
N LYS A 93 13.29 -7.77 61.91
CA LYS A 93 14.25 -6.84 61.29
C LYS A 93 15.16 -7.58 60.30
N TRP A 94 15.21 -7.12 59.05
CA TRP A 94 15.98 -7.73 57.96
C TRP A 94 17.21 -6.90 57.56
N LYS A 95 18.17 -7.53 56.87
CA LYS A 95 19.28 -6.84 56.19
C LYS A 95 19.28 -7.13 54.69
N ILE A 96 19.64 -6.15 53.88
CA ILE A 96 19.66 -6.27 52.40
C ILE A 96 20.59 -7.37 51.91
N SER A 97 21.70 -7.60 52.60
CA SER A 97 22.64 -8.67 52.24
C SER A 97 22.06 -10.07 52.38
N GLN A 98 21.04 -10.25 53.23
CA GLN A 98 20.33 -11.52 53.38
C GLN A 98 19.34 -11.76 52.22
N LEU A 99 18.79 -10.69 51.64
CA LEU A 99 17.80 -10.78 50.55
C LEU A 99 18.45 -10.95 49.18
N THR A 100 19.69 -10.49 49.01
CA THR A 100 20.31 -10.33 47.67
C THR A 100 21.62 -11.08 47.52
N SER A 101 22.16 -11.64 48.60
CA SER A 101 23.49 -12.25 48.65
C SER A 101 24.65 -11.33 48.21
N LEU A 102 24.39 -10.02 48.13
CA LEU A 102 25.38 -8.96 47.84
C LEU A 102 25.70 -8.22 49.14
N SER A 103 26.92 -7.73 49.31
CA SER A 103 27.22 -6.80 50.41
C SER A 103 26.46 -5.47 50.23
N SER A 104 26.30 -4.70 51.30
CA SER A 104 25.59 -3.40 51.25
C SER A 104 26.18 -2.43 50.21
N GLU A 105 27.51 -2.41 50.07
CA GLU A 105 28.18 -1.57 49.07
C GLU A 105 28.08 -2.14 47.65
N GLU A 106 28.12 -3.46 47.47
CA GLU A 106 27.93 -4.10 46.17
C GLU A 106 26.50 -3.93 45.66
N PHE A 107 25.51 -4.04 46.55
CA PHE A 107 24.11 -3.80 46.21
C PHE A 107 23.86 -2.35 45.85
N PHE A 108 24.33 -1.39 46.66
CA PHE A 108 24.13 0.02 46.37
C PHE A 108 24.86 0.44 45.08
N SER A 109 26.07 -0.06 44.84
CA SER A 109 26.78 0.22 43.59
C SER A 109 26.14 -0.47 42.37
N ALA A 110 25.56 -1.65 42.49
CA ALA A 110 24.85 -2.33 41.40
C ALA A 110 23.52 -1.63 41.02
N ILE A 111 22.89 -0.95 41.99
CA ILE A 111 21.59 -0.30 41.80
C ILE A 111 21.71 1.19 41.55
N PHE A 112 22.75 1.88 42.03
CA PHE A 112 22.97 3.30 41.81
C PHE A 112 24.34 3.57 41.19
N LEU A 113 24.34 4.30 40.08
CA LEU A 113 25.54 4.84 39.45
C LEU A 113 25.57 6.36 39.60
N ASP A 114 26.58 6.93 40.28
CA ASP A 114 26.88 8.36 40.17
C ASP A 114 27.79 8.60 38.95
N ALA A 115 27.18 8.97 37.82
CA ALA A 115 27.89 9.17 36.57
C ALA A 115 29.03 10.19 36.68
N LYS A 116 28.95 11.20 37.54
CA LYS A 116 30.00 12.23 37.71
C LYS A 116 31.22 11.69 38.45
N HIS A 117 30.98 10.94 39.53
CA HIS A 117 32.06 10.25 40.26
C HIS A 117 32.81 9.27 39.35
N TRP A 118 32.08 8.55 38.49
CA TRP A 118 32.66 7.59 37.55
C TRP A 118 33.35 8.25 36.35
N ASN A 119 32.84 9.37 35.85
CA ASN A 119 33.51 10.16 34.82
C ASN A 119 34.89 10.64 35.30
N HIS A 120 34.99 11.08 36.57
CA HIS A 120 36.26 11.45 37.19
C HIS A 120 37.21 10.24 37.38
N LYS A 121 36.69 9.03 37.61
CA LYS A 121 37.51 7.80 37.70
C LYS A 121 37.99 7.29 36.32
N LEU A 122 37.14 7.38 35.30
CA LEU A 122 37.44 7.02 33.91
C LEU A 122 38.38 8.04 33.25
N SER A 123 38.44 9.28 33.74
CA SER A 123 39.38 10.31 33.28
C SER A 123 40.78 10.19 33.91
N ALA A 124 40.89 9.64 35.12
CA ALA A 124 42.13 9.58 35.90
C ALA A 124 42.92 8.26 35.77
N SER A 125 42.39 7.23 35.09
CA SER A 125 43.03 5.92 34.96
C SER A 125 42.87 5.32 33.56
N ASP A 126 43.79 4.45 33.15
CA ASP A 126 43.71 3.66 31.90
C ASP A 126 42.61 2.59 31.97
N GLY A 127 41.35 2.93 32.31
CA GLY A 127 40.13 2.11 32.23
C GLY A 127 40.04 0.82 33.07
N ILE A 128 41.16 0.14 33.31
CA ILE A 128 41.26 -1.18 33.92
C ILE A 128 41.20 -1.07 35.44
N PHE A 129 41.86 -0.07 36.04
CA PHE A 129 41.95 0.04 37.50
C PHE A 129 40.63 0.48 38.15
N ALA A 130 39.74 1.19 37.44
CA ALA A 130 38.46 1.64 37.98
C ALA A 130 37.38 0.55 38.04
N PHE A 131 37.39 -0.43 37.12
CA PHE A 131 36.43 -1.55 37.09
C PHE A 131 37.04 -2.91 37.43
N GLY A 132 38.35 -3.07 37.26
CA GLY A 132 39.08 -4.33 37.46
C GLY A 132 39.23 -4.77 38.91
N SER A 133 39.16 -3.86 39.89
CA SER A 133 39.11 -4.23 41.31
C SER A 133 37.78 -4.86 41.73
N CYS A 134 36.76 -4.83 40.86
CA CYS A 134 35.46 -5.46 41.10
C CYS A 134 35.31 -6.85 40.43
N LEU A 135 36.28 -7.27 39.62
CA LEU A 135 36.33 -8.61 39.00
C LEU A 135 37.39 -9.52 39.65
N SER A 136 37.98 -9.10 40.78
CA SER A 136 39.10 -9.79 41.44
C SER A 136 38.70 -10.78 42.54
N ALA A 137 37.44 -11.21 42.63
CA ALA A 137 37.05 -12.32 43.50
C ALA A 137 37.11 -13.65 42.72
N PRO A 138 38.09 -14.52 42.96
CA PRO A 138 38.16 -15.81 42.29
C PRO A 138 37.26 -16.81 43.05
N ASN A 139 36.27 -17.39 42.36
CA ASN A 139 36.01 -18.85 42.33
C ASN A 139 34.54 -19.31 42.12
N THR A 140 33.51 -18.45 42.11
CA THR A 140 32.10 -18.92 41.94
C THR A 140 31.35 -18.43 40.69
N ASP A 141 31.79 -17.34 40.05
CA ASP A 141 31.05 -16.75 38.91
C ASP A 141 31.54 -17.20 37.52
N THR A 142 32.70 -17.84 37.46
CA THR A 142 33.37 -18.24 36.22
C THR A 142 32.69 -19.41 35.49
N GLN A 143 32.18 -20.41 36.23
CA GLN A 143 31.41 -21.52 35.65
C GLN A 143 30.02 -21.10 35.17
N ARG A 144 29.38 -20.12 35.84
CA ARG A 144 28.04 -19.64 35.48
C ARG A 144 28.04 -18.91 34.13
N LEU A 145 29.08 -18.13 33.86
CA LEU A 145 29.24 -17.37 32.62
C LEU A 145 29.49 -18.28 31.40
N GLN A 146 30.27 -19.35 31.56
CA GLN A 146 30.52 -20.31 30.48
C GLN A 146 29.26 -21.13 30.13
N LEU A 147 28.51 -21.61 31.13
CA LEU A 147 27.25 -22.32 30.93
C LEU A 147 26.16 -21.47 30.26
N ALA A 148 26.10 -20.16 30.59
CA ALA A 148 25.15 -19.24 29.96
C ALA A 148 25.47 -19.02 28.46
N ALA A 149 26.75 -18.83 28.12
CA ALA A 149 27.18 -18.64 26.73
C ALA A 149 26.98 -19.91 25.88
N GLU A 150 27.30 -21.09 26.43
CA GLU A 150 27.06 -22.39 25.77
C GLU A 150 25.55 -22.68 25.60
N GLY A 151 24.71 -22.25 26.55
CA GLY A 151 23.25 -22.35 26.46
C GLY A 151 22.66 -21.54 25.31
N ILE A 152 23.14 -20.31 25.09
CA ILE A 152 22.70 -19.43 23.98
C ILE A 152 23.08 -20.04 22.63
N VAL A 153 24.30 -20.58 22.49
CA VAL A 153 24.75 -21.24 21.26
C VAL A 153 23.88 -22.48 20.97
N LYS A 154 23.66 -23.36 21.95
CA LYS A 154 22.81 -24.54 21.79
C LYS A 154 21.38 -24.20 21.40
N GLN A 155 20.80 -23.14 21.99
CA GLN A 155 19.46 -22.69 21.64
C GLN A 155 19.39 -22.23 20.18
N LYS A 156 20.36 -21.43 19.72
CA LYS A 156 20.40 -20.95 18.34
C LYS A 156 20.69 -22.08 17.33
N GLU A 157 21.55 -23.03 17.67
CA GLU A 157 21.80 -24.23 16.85
C GLU A 157 20.55 -25.11 16.69
N ALA A 158 19.75 -25.29 17.74
CA ALA A 158 18.49 -26.01 17.65
C ALA A 158 17.49 -25.31 16.73
N MET A 159 17.47 -23.97 16.72
CA MET A 159 16.63 -23.18 15.80
C MET A 159 17.12 -23.28 14.35
N LEU A 160 18.44 -23.31 14.11
CA LEU A 160 19.00 -23.53 12.77
C LEU A 160 18.68 -24.94 12.24
N GLN A 161 18.82 -25.98 13.06
CA GLN A 161 18.47 -27.34 12.64
C GLN A 161 16.97 -27.51 12.36
N ALA A 162 16.12 -26.78 13.08
CA ALA A 162 14.68 -26.76 12.80
C ALA A 162 14.38 -26.13 11.44
N SER A 163 15.02 -24.99 11.11
CA SER A 163 14.80 -24.32 9.82
C SER A 163 15.37 -25.11 8.63
N GLU A 164 16.53 -25.74 8.77
CA GLU A 164 17.12 -26.61 7.73
C GLU A 164 16.24 -27.83 7.40
N LYS A 165 15.62 -28.45 8.42
CA LYS A 165 14.66 -29.54 8.21
C LYS A 165 13.40 -29.08 7.48
N VAL A 166 12.92 -27.88 7.77
CA VAL A 166 11.78 -27.28 7.07
C VAL A 166 12.13 -27.04 5.60
N ILE A 167 13.30 -26.50 5.28
CA ILE A 167 13.76 -26.28 3.89
C ILE A 167 13.88 -27.61 3.11
N ALA A 168 14.39 -28.67 3.75
CA ALA A 168 14.54 -29.99 3.14
C ALA A 168 13.18 -30.69 2.87
N SER A 169 12.13 -30.34 3.62
CA SER A 169 10.78 -30.89 3.44
C SER A 169 9.97 -30.25 2.30
N ILE A 170 10.47 -29.16 1.70
CA ILE A 170 9.82 -28.47 0.58
C ILE A 170 10.30 -29.08 -0.75
N PRO A 171 9.42 -29.68 -1.59
CA PRO A 171 9.80 -30.30 -2.85
C PRO A 171 10.47 -29.29 -3.80
N ALA A 172 11.65 -29.64 -4.33
CA ALA A 172 12.38 -28.81 -5.29
C ALA A 172 11.92 -29.15 -6.71
N VAL A 173 11.09 -28.29 -7.31
CA VAL A 173 10.72 -28.41 -8.73
C VAL A 173 11.70 -27.62 -9.58
N SER A 174 12.21 -28.24 -10.65
CA SER A 174 13.19 -27.62 -11.53
C SER A 174 12.56 -26.53 -12.43
N GLN A 175 13.36 -25.55 -12.84
CA GLN A 175 12.87 -24.44 -13.67
C GLN A 175 12.43 -24.89 -15.08
N GLU A 176 12.94 -26.03 -15.55
CA GLU A 176 12.52 -26.65 -16.82
C GLU A 176 11.13 -27.30 -16.71
N GLU A 177 10.83 -27.96 -15.59
CA GLU A 177 9.51 -28.56 -15.35
C GLU A 177 8.41 -27.49 -15.22
N GLU A 178 8.72 -26.33 -14.63
CA GLU A 178 7.79 -25.20 -14.49
C GLU A 178 7.42 -24.58 -15.86
N GLN A 179 8.41 -24.43 -16.74
CA GLN A 179 8.19 -23.94 -18.11
C GLN A 179 7.41 -24.95 -18.95
N ASN A 180 7.72 -26.25 -18.81
CA ASN A 180 7.01 -27.31 -19.53
C ASN A 180 5.54 -27.39 -19.08
N LEU A 181 5.27 -27.38 -17.77
CA LEU A 181 3.90 -27.38 -17.22
C LEU A 181 3.10 -26.15 -17.67
N SER A 182 3.73 -24.98 -17.72
CA SER A 182 3.08 -23.74 -18.18
C SER A 182 2.76 -23.78 -19.68
N GLN A 183 3.67 -24.30 -20.51
CA GLN A 183 3.43 -24.47 -21.96
C GLN A 183 2.36 -25.53 -22.24
N MET A 184 2.34 -26.62 -21.47
CA MET A 184 1.29 -27.65 -21.56
C MET A 184 -0.07 -27.06 -21.20
N LEU A 185 -0.17 -26.24 -20.15
CA LEU A 185 -1.42 -25.59 -19.75
C LEU A 185 -1.98 -24.71 -20.88
N VAL A 186 -1.14 -23.85 -21.48
CA VAL A 186 -1.55 -22.96 -22.58
C VAL A 186 -2.07 -23.75 -23.79
N ARG A 187 -1.41 -24.85 -24.16
CA ARG A 187 -1.88 -25.71 -25.25
C ARG A 187 -3.24 -26.34 -24.95
N THR A 188 -3.42 -26.89 -23.74
CA THR A 188 -4.69 -27.50 -23.33
C THR A 188 -5.85 -26.49 -23.26
N GLU A 189 -5.58 -25.23 -22.89
CA GLU A 189 -6.60 -24.17 -22.88
C GLU A 189 -7.02 -23.73 -24.29
N GLN A 190 -6.09 -23.70 -25.24
CA GLN A 190 -6.41 -23.45 -26.65
C GLN A 190 -7.27 -24.56 -27.26
N GLU A 191 -6.99 -25.82 -26.90
CA GLU A 191 -7.79 -26.98 -27.32
C GLU A 191 -9.21 -26.94 -26.74
N LEU A 192 -9.39 -26.53 -25.48
CA LEU A 192 -10.72 -26.33 -24.88
C LEU A 192 -11.54 -25.26 -25.60
N ALA A 193 -10.91 -24.14 -25.95
CA ALA A 193 -11.56 -23.06 -26.69
C ALA A 193 -11.96 -23.47 -28.12
N ALA A 194 -11.25 -24.42 -28.73
CA ALA A 194 -11.63 -25.00 -30.02
C ALA A 194 -12.81 -25.97 -29.89
N LEU A 195 -12.75 -26.88 -28.92
CA LEU A 195 -13.83 -27.85 -28.66
C LEU A 195 -15.16 -27.17 -28.27
N GLN A 196 -15.11 -26.07 -27.51
CA GLN A 196 -16.32 -25.31 -27.15
C GLN A 196 -17.02 -24.70 -28.37
N ARG A 197 -16.25 -24.20 -29.36
CA ARG A 197 -16.81 -23.68 -30.62
C ARG A 197 -17.46 -24.78 -31.44
N ASP A 198 -16.86 -25.97 -31.48
CA ASP A 198 -17.41 -27.12 -32.20
C ASP A 198 -18.71 -27.64 -31.54
N VAL A 199 -18.79 -27.66 -30.21
CA VAL A 199 -20.00 -28.04 -29.45
C VAL A 199 -21.16 -27.09 -29.77
N GLN A 200 -20.93 -25.77 -29.74
CA GLN A 200 -21.96 -24.77 -30.06
C GLN A 200 -22.44 -24.88 -31.52
N LYS A 201 -21.50 -25.12 -32.45
CA LYS A 201 -21.84 -25.32 -33.86
C LYS A 201 -22.74 -26.54 -34.03
N ASN A 202 -22.41 -27.69 -33.45
CA ASN A 202 -23.23 -28.90 -33.54
C ASN A 202 -24.61 -28.75 -32.88
N GLN A 203 -24.72 -28.02 -31.76
CA GLN A 203 -26.02 -27.75 -31.13
C GLN A 203 -26.97 -26.96 -32.05
N SER A 204 -26.47 -25.88 -32.69
CA SER A 204 -27.26 -25.09 -33.64
C SER A 204 -27.74 -25.92 -34.84
N GLN A 205 -26.91 -26.87 -35.27
CA GLN A 205 -27.20 -27.81 -36.34
C GLN A 205 -28.27 -28.85 -35.96
N ILE A 206 -28.23 -29.38 -34.73
CA ILE A 206 -29.23 -30.31 -34.18
C ILE A 206 -30.60 -29.64 -34.05
N GLU A 207 -30.64 -28.41 -33.53
CA GLU A 207 -31.89 -27.64 -33.40
C GLU A 207 -32.56 -27.40 -34.75
N TRP A 208 -31.79 -27.08 -35.78
CA TRP A 208 -32.29 -26.90 -37.14
C TRP A 208 -32.86 -28.19 -37.73
N VAL A 209 -32.13 -29.31 -37.65
CA VAL A 209 -32.64 -30.63 -38.11
C VAL A 209 -33.88 -31.06 -37.30
N GLY A 210 -33.92 -30.76 -36.00
CA GLY A 210 -35.06 -31.04 -35.14
C GLY A 210 -36.33 -30.31 -35.56
N LYS A 211 -36.24 -29.02 -35.89
CA LYS A 211 -37.38 -28.23 -36.39
C LYS A 211 -37.90 -28.72 -37.74
N ILE A 212 -36.99 -29.11 -38.64
CA ILE A 212 -37.36 -29.71 -39.95
C ILE A 212 -38.12 -31.03 -39.75
N ALA A 213 -37.69 -31.88 -38.83
CA ALA A 213 -38.34 -33.16 -38.55
C ALA A 213 -39.78 -32.98 -38.02
N LEU A 214 -39.98 -32.04 -37.08
CA LEU A 214 -41.30 -31.72 -36.52
C LEU A 214 -42.26 -31.19 -37.59
N LEU A 215 -41.81 -30.26 -38.44
CA LEU A 215 -42.63 -29.73 -39.54
C LEU A 215 -42.99 -30.83 -40.56
N LYS A 216 -42.07 -31.74 -40.88
CA LYS A 216 -42.34 -32.89 -41.75
C LYS A 216 -43.38 -33.84 -41.15
N GLU A 217 -43.34 -34.08 -39.83
CA GLU A 217 -44.31 -34.91 -39.13
C GLU A 217 -45.71 -34.26 -39.14
N GLU A 218 -45.80 -32.96 -38.83
CA GLU A 218 -47.03 -32.17 -38.87
C GLU A 218 -47.66 -32.14 -40.28
N ILE A 219 -46.85 -31.91 -41.31
CA ILE A 219 -47.30 -31.98 -42.71
C ILE A 219 -47.82 -33.40 -43.05
N SER A 220 -47.14 -34.45 -42.58
CA SER A 220 -47.61 -35.83 -42.80
C SER A 220 -48.98 -36.07 -42.13
N LYS A 221 -49.18 -35.57 -40.91
CA LYS A 221 -50.42 -35.71 -40.15
C LYS A 221 -51.57 -34.97 -40.82
N LEU A 222 -51.35 -33.72 -41.24
CA LEU A 222 -52.32 -32.92 -41.99
C LEU A 222 -52.64 -33.55 -43.36
N SER A 223 -51.64 -34.10 -44.06
CA SER A 223 -51.86 -34.79 -45.34
C SER A 223 -52.70 -36.06 -45.21
N LYS A 224 -52.53 -36.83 -44.12
CA LYS A 224 -53.38 -37.99 -43.81
C LYS A 224 -54.81 -37.56 -43.51
N GLN A 225 -55.00 -36.48 -42.74
CA GLN A 225 -56.33 -35.94 -42.44
C GLN A 225 -57.04 -35.42 -43.70
N LYS A 226 -56.33 -34.71 -44.59
CA LYS A 226 -56.85 -34.32 -45.91
C LYS A 226 -57.29 -35.53 -46.73
N ALA A 227 -56.48 -36.59 -46.78
CA ALA A 227 -56.81 -37.80 -47.54
C ALA A 227 -58.07 -38.52 -47.02
N VAL A 228 -58.36 -38.45 -45.72
CA VAL A 228 -59.63 -38.97 -45.16
C VAL A 228 -60.82 -38.15 -45.64
N VAL A 229 -60.72 -36.81 -45.61
CA VAL A 229 -61.78 -35.91 -46.10
C VAL A 229 -61.99 -36.08 -47.61
N ASP A 230 -60.93 -36.23 -48.40
CA ASP A 230 -61.00 -36.53 -49.84
C ASP A 230 -61.70 -37.88 -50.10
N ALA A 231 -61.44 -38.90 -49.28
CA ALA A 231 -62.11 -40.18 -49.37
C ALA A 231 -63.61 -40.09 -49.01
N ASP A 232 -63.99 -39.27 -48.04
CA ASP A 232 -65.38 -39.05 -47.67
C ASP A 232 -66.14 -38.25 -48.74
N ILE A 233 -65.49 -37.28 -49.40
CA ILE A 233 -66.02 -36.59 -50.58
C ILE A 233 -66.20 -37.56 -51.76
N ALA A 234 -65.23 -38.46 -52.00
CA ALA A 234 -65.35 -39.48 -53.03
C ALA A 234 -66.51 -40.46 -52.76
N ARG A 235 -66.74 -40.84 -51.50
CA ARG A 235 -67.90 -41.64 -51.08
C ARG A 235 -69.23 -40.89 -51.27
N PHE A 236 -69.23 -39.57 -51.11
CA PHE A 236 -70.43 -38.73 -51.28
C PHE A 236 -70.85 -38.51 -52.74
N ARG A 237 -69.97 -38.74 -53.74
CA ARG A 237 -70.26 -38.56 -55.18
C ARG A 237 -71.48 -39.34 -55.69
N VAL A 238 -71.73 -40.54 -55.16
CA VAL A 238 -72.89 -41.35 -55.58
C VAL A 238 -74.20 -40.66 -55.19
N LYS A 239 -74.27 -40.12 -53.97
CA LYS A 239 -75.45 -39.41 -53.44
C LYS A 239 -75.66 -38.05 -54.13
N GLN A 240 -74.60 -37.42 -54.62
CA GLN A 240 -74.67 -36.14 -55.34
C GLN A 240 -75.42 -36.25 -56.69
N THR A 241 -75.25 -37.36 -57.43
CA THR A 241 -75.99 -37.59 -58.69
C THR A 241 -77.48 -37.90 -58.47
N VAL A 242 -77.84 -38.46 -57.31
CA VAL A 242 -79.22 -38.71 -56.88
C VAL A 242 -79.90 -37.40 -56.49
N LEU A 243 -79.20 -36.52 -55.76
CA LEU A 243 -79.68 -35.19 -55.39
C LEU A 243 -80.02 -34.31 -56.61
N GLU A 244 -79.25 -34.39 -57.69
CA GLU A 244 -79.51 -33.61 -58.91
C GLU A 244 -80.70 -34.11 -59.76
N LYS A 245 -80.98 -35.42 -59.77
CA LYS A 245 -82.13 -36.00 -60.49
C LYS A 245 -83.44 -35.82 -59.72
N ALA A 246 -83.39 -35.96 -58.40
CA ALA A 246 -84.52 -35.71 -57.51
C ALA A 246 -85.07 -34.27 -57.62
N ARG A 247 -84.17 -33.27 -57.67
CA ARG A 247 -84.52 -31.85 -57.86
C ARG A 247 -85.26 -31.54 -59.17
N LYS A 248 -85.16 -32.42 -60.17
CA LYS A 248 -85.84 -32.28 -61.47
C LYS A 248 -87.18 -33.03 -61.53
N ALA A 249 -87.30 -34.18 -60.86
CA ALA A 249 -88.53 -34.97 -60.81
C ALA A 249 -89.62 -34.34 -59.92
N ASP A 250 -89.24 -33.69 -58.81
CA ASP A 250 -90.18 -33.03 -57.88
C ASP A 250 -91.08 -31.97 -58.56
N LYS A 251 -90.65 -31.41 -59.71
CA LYS A 251 -91.39 -30.39 -60.45
C LYS A 251 -92.51 -30.93 -61.36
N LEU A 252 -92.66 -32.25 -61.54
CA LEU A 252 -93.59 -32.89 -62.52
C LEU A 252 -94.64 -33.85 -61.91
N GLN A 253 -94.58 -34.13 -60.61
CA GLN A 253 -95.46 -35.08 -59.90
C GLN A 253 -96.98 -34.79 -59.91
N PRO A 254 -97.47 -33.54 -59.81
CA PRO A 254 -98.90 -33.28 -59.70
C PRO A 254 -99.73 -33.60 -60.96
N GLU A 255 -99.11 -33.68 -62.13
CA GLU A 255 -99.82 -33.87 -63.42
C GLU A 255 -100.00 -35.35 -63.81
N TYR A 256 -99.19 -36.26 -63.25
CA TYR A 256 -99.21 -37.70 -63.59
C TYR A 256 -100.35 -38.46 -62.90
N ASP A 257 -100.68 -38.11 -61.65
CA ASP A 257 -101.62 -38.87 -60.81
C ASP A 257 -103.07 -38.88 -61.35
N VAL A 258 -103.42 -37.92 -62.22
CA VAL A 258 -104.77 -37.76 -62.80
C VAL A 258 -105.05 -38.72 -63.98
N ILE A 259 -104.02 -39.21 -64.68
CA ILE A 259 -104.16 -40.03 -65.90
C ILE A 259 -104.40 -41.52 -65.58
N VAL A 260 -103.78 -42.02 -64.51
CA VAL A 260 -103.80 -43.45 -64.14
C VAL A 260 -105.21 -43.90 -63.77
N GLN A 261 -105.98 -43.06 -63.08
CA GLN A 261 -107.31 -43.41 -62.58
C GLN A 261 -108.35 -43.67 -63.68
N GLN A 262 -108.17 -43.14 -64.89
CA GLN A 262 -109.18 -43.22 -65.95
C GLN A 262 -109.00 -44.43 -66.89
N ARG A 263 -107.81 -45.05 -66.95
CA ARG A 263 -107.47 -46.12 -67.93
C ARG A 263 -107.87 -47.53 -67.52
N GLU A 264 -108.01 -47.81 -66.22
CA GLU A 264 -108.39 -49.15 -65.74
C GLU A 264 -109.88 -49.44 -65.93
N HIS A 265 -110.71 -48.40 -65.94
CA HIS A 265 -112.16 -48.52 -65.93
C HIS A 265 -112.78 -48.98 -67.29
N GLU A 266 -112.09 -48.77 -68.42
CA GLU A 266 -112.61 -49.05 -69.77
C GLU A 266 -112.54 -50.54 -70.20
N LYS A 267 -111.48 -51.24 -69.80
CA LYS A 267 -111.15 -52.58 -70.34
C LYS A 267 -112.03 -53.70 -69.82
N GLU A 268 -112.62 -53.51 -68.65
CA GLU A 268 -113.43 -54.53 -67.98
C GLU A 268 -114.82 -54.68 -68.62
N ILE A 269 -115.36 -53.62 -69.20
CA ILE A 269 -116.75 -53.57 -69.67
C ILE A 269 -116.97 -54.32 -71.02
N GLN A 270 -115.98 -54.37 -71.92
CA GLN A 270 -116.18 -54.86 -73.30
C GLN A 270 -116.22 -56.40 -73.46
N LYS A 271 -115.65 -57.15 -72.54
CA LYS A 271 -115.54 -58.61 -72.63
C LYS A 271 -116.83 -59.33 -72.24
N ASP A 272 -117.64 -58.71 -71.39
CA ASP A 272 -118.75 -59.37 -70.71
C ASP A 272 -120.05 -59.43 -71.57
N LEU A 273 -120.17 -58.63 -72.63
CA LEU A 273 -121.39 -58.53 -73.46
C LEU A 273 -121.63 -59.65 -74.48
N SER A 274 -120.58 -60.26 -75.04
CA SER A 274 -120.75 -61.19 -76.18
C SER A 274 -121.27 -62.58 -75.80
N ASP A 275 -121.05 -62.99 -74.55
CA ASP A 275 -121.23 -64.38 -74.13
C ASP A 275 -122.65 -64.65 -73.58
N LEU A 276 -123.40 -63.60 -73.24
CA LEU A 276 -124.71 -63.69 -72.59
C LEU A 276 -125.90 -63.95 -73.57
N LYS A 277 -125.81 -63.59 -74.87
CA LYS A 277 -126.97 -63.67 -75.81
C LYS A 277 -127.44 -65.07 -76.25
N LYS A 278 -126.69 -66.16 -75.99
CA LYS A 278 -126.94 -67.50 -76.61
C LYS A 278 -127.57 -68.56 -75.69
N THR A 279 -127.65 -68.34 -74.38
CA THR A 279 -127.81 -69.41 -73.38
C THR A 279 -129.20 -69.48 -72.70
N THR A 280 -130.14 -68.59 -73.00
CA THR A 280 -131.33 -68.30 -72.18
C THR A 280 -132.43 -69.39 -72.08
N PRO A 281 -132.97 -70.00 -73.16
CA PRO A 281 -134.16 -70.87 -73.05
C PRO A 281 -133.94 -72.24 -72.36
N PHE A 282 -132.70 -72.69 -72.20
CA PHE A 282 -132.34 -73.95 -71.50
C PHE A 282 -132.24 -73.79 -69.99
N LEU A 283 -132.11 -72.55 -69.51
CA LEU A 283 -131.81 -72.26 -68.12
C LEU A 283 -133.07 -72.33 -67.25
N SER A 284 -134.25 -72.07 -67.82
CA SER A 284 -135.53 -72.02 -67.11
C SER A 284 -135.99 -73.35 -66.50
N GLU A 285 -135.87 -74.46 -67.21
CA GLU A 285 -136.33 -75.78 -66.70
C GLU A 285 -135.43 -76.31 -65.57
N LYS A 286 -134.12 -76.00 -65.62
CA LYS A 286 -133.14 -76.45 -64.62
C LYS A 286 -133.23 -75.71 -63.29
N VAL A 287 -133.85 -74.54 -63.27
CA VAL A 287 -134.07 -73.75 -62.05
C VAL A 287 -134.95 -74.50 -61.05
N ARG A 288 -136.01 -75.09 -61.57
CA ARG A 288 -137.08 -75.66 -60.76
C ARG A 288 -136.63 -76.85 -59.92
N SER A 289 -135.73 -77.70 -60.44
CA SER A 289 -135.24 -78.86 -59.67
C SER A 289 -134.20 -78.48 -58.61
N ALA A 290 -133.42 -77.43 -58.86
CA ALA A 290 -132.34 -77.03 -57.97
C ALA A 290 -132.84 -76.33 -56.69
N ALA A 291 -134.02 -75.69 -56.73
CA ALA A 291 -134.64 -75.01 -55.59
C ALA A 291 -134.86 -75.92 -54.37
N SER A 292 -135.19 -77.19 -54.63
CA SER A 292 -135.46 -78.19 -53.58
C SER A 292 -134.19 -78.61 -52.83
N ALA A 293 -133.05 -78.71 -53.51
CA ALA A 293 -131.79 -79.19 -52.93
C ALA A 293 -131.09 -78.12 -52.08
N LEU A 294 -131.22 -76.84 -52.46
CA LEU A 294 -130.68 -75.71 -51.71
C LEU A 294 -131.18 -75.66 -50.26
N ASN A 295 -132.48 -75.83 -50.05
CA ASN A 295 -133.11 -75.54 -48.76
C ASN A 295 -132.61 -76.46 -47.62
N GLU A 296 -132.20 -77.69 -47.94
CA GLU A 296 -131.70 -78.65 -46.95
C GLU A 296 -130.24 -78.37 -46.56
N ALA A 297 -129.42 -77.94 -47.53
CA ALA A 297 -128.02 -77.64 -47.31
C ALA A 297 -127.80 -76.31 -46.52
N ASP A 298 -128.70 -75.32 -46.69
CA ASP A 298 -128.63 -74.04 -45.95
C ASP A 298 -128.78 -74.21 -44.43
N LYS A 299 -129.62 -75.15 -43.98
CA LYS A 299 -129.83 -75.40 -42.55
C LYS A 299 -128.57 -75.92 -41.84
N ASN A 300 -127.75 -76.73 -42.52
CA ASN A 300 -126.53 -77.30 -41.95
C ASN A 300 -125.41 -76.25 -41.85
N TYR A 301 -125.26 -75.40 -42.87
CA TYR A 301 -124.27 -74.32 -42.88
C TYR A 301 -124.48 -73.29 -41.77
N GLN A 302 -125.72 -72.94 -41.45
CA GLN A 302 -126.02 -71.93 -40.41
C GLN A 302 -125.56 -72.36 -39.00
N LEU A 303 -125.46 -73.66 -38.72
CA LEU A 303 -124.95 -74.17 -37.44
C LEU A 303 -123.43 -74.05 -37.35
N THR A 304 -122.71 -74.51 -38.38
CA THR A 304 -121.23 -74.46 -38.43
C THR A 304 -120.68 -73.03 -38.51
N LEU A 305 -121.44 -72.11 -39.11
CA LEU A 305 -121.06 -70.69 -39.19
C LEU A 305 -121.01 -70.01 -37.81
N LYS A 306 -121.91 -70.38 -36.89
CA LYS A 306 -121.91 -69.81 -35.53
C LYS A 306 -120.69 -70.24 -34.73
N GLU A 307 -120.31 -71.52 -34.81
CA GLU A 307 -119.11 -72.05 -34.15
C GLU A 307 -117.82 -71.45 -34.72
N PHE A 308 -117.77 -71.18 -36.03
CA PHE A 308 -116.66 -70.47 -36.67
C PHE A 308 -116.48 -69.05 -36.11
N HIS A 309 -117.57 -68.27 -35.99
CA HIS A 309 -117.48 -66.91 -35.48
C HIS A 309 -117.02 -66.84 -34.02
N GLU A 310 -117.50 -67.72 -33.15
CA GLU A 310 -117.07 -67.78 -31.75
C GLU A 310 -115.56 -68.08 -31.65
N LYS A 311 -115.07 -69.09 -32.37
CA LYS A 311 -113.65 -69.47 -32.32
C LYS A 311 -112.73 -68.47 -33.03
N ARG A 312 -113.21 -67.73 -34.04
CA ARG A 312 -112.47 -66.63 -34.69
C ARG A 312 -112.15 -65.50 -33.72
N THR A 313 -113.11 -65.11 -32.87
CA THR A 313 -112.87 -64.05 -31.87
C THR A 313 -111.77 -64.41 -30.87
N ILE A 314 -111.60 -65.70 -30.57
CA ILE A 314 -110.50 -66.19 -29.72
C ILE A 314 -109.15 -65.98 -30.43
N VAL A 315 -109.08 -66.23 -31.73
CA VAL A 315 -107.82 -66.11 -32.50
C VAL A 315 -107.43 -64.66 -32.73
N GLU A 316 -108.38 -63.76 -32.97
CA GLU A 316 -108.11 -62.31 -33.03
C GLU A 316 -107.50 -61.81 -31.71
N ARG A 317 -108.00 -62.30 -30.56
CA ARG A 317 -107.41 -62.02 -29.24
C ARG A 317 -106.02 -62.65 -29.06
N VAL A 318 -105.75 -63.83 -29.62
CA VAL A 318 -104.40 -64.43 -29.56
C VAL A 318 -103.41 -63.68 -30.45
N ARG A 319 -103.82 -63.20 -31.62
CA ARG A 319 -102.95 -62.39 -32.50
C ARG A 319 -102.55 -61.07 -31.83
N THR A 320 -103.48 -60.41 -31.13
CA THR A 320 -103.12 -59.24 -30.31
C THR A 320 -102.16 -59.58 -29.18
N LEU A 321 -102.33 -60.75 -28.53
CA LEU A 321 -101.39 -61.21 -27.50
C LEU A 321 -100.01 -61.54 -28.09
N ASP A 322 -99.92 -62.08 -29.31
CA ASP A 322 -98.66 -62.38 -29.99
C ASP A 322 -97.92 -61.10 -30.43
N GLU A 323 -98.64 -60.08 -30.88
CA GLU A 323 -98.09 -58.74 -31.18
C GLU A 323 -97.56 -58.06 -29.89
N ASP A 324 -98.31 -58.14 -28.79
CA ASP A 324 -97.88 -57.64 -27.49
C ASP A 324 -96.67 -58.41 -26.94
N ILE A 325 -96.66 -59.75 -27.01
CA ILE A 325 -95.51 -60.56 -26.59
C ILE A 325 -94.28 -60.24 -27.43
N SER A 326 -94.42 -60.08 -28.74
CA SER A 326 -93.34 -59.71 -29.66
C SER A 326 -92.78 -58.33 -29.32
N SER A 327 -93.65 -57.32 -29.17
CA SER A 327 -93.24 -55.95 -28.86
C SER A 327 -92.56 -55.84 -27.48
N PHE A 328 -93.13 -56.44 -26.42
CA PHE A 328 -92.49 -56.48 -25.11
C PHE A 328 -91.21 -57.34 -25.08
N SER A 329 -91.09 -58.36 -25.93
CA SER A 329 -89.85 -59.17 -26.03
C SER A 329 -88.72 -58.38 -26.71
N ILE A 330 -89.05 -57.60 -27.74
CA ILE A 330 -88.11 -56.64 -28.35
C ILE A 330 -87.73 -55.56 -27.33
N GLU A 331 -88.68 -55.04 -26.57
CA GLU A 331 -88.42 -54.06 -25.50
C GLU A 331 -87.52 -54.65 -24.40
N GLN A 332 -87.75 -55.89 -23.98
CA GLN A 332 -86.89 -56.61 -23.03
C GLN A 332 -85.47 -56.80 -23.55
N LYS A 333 -85.31 -57.13 -24.83
CA LYS A 333 -83.99 -57.26 -25.45
C LYS A 333 -83.26 -55.92 -25.49
N ASN A 334 -83.93 -54.86 -25.95
CA ASN A 334 -83.35 -53.52 -26.05
C ASN A 334 -82.95 -52.95 -24.68
N THR A 335 -83.80 -53.15 -23.66
CA THR A 335 -83.51 -52.74 -22.27
C THR A 335 -82.38 -53.56 -21.66
N LYS A 336 -82.24 -54.85 -21.98
CA LYS A 336 -81.10 -55.68 -21.57
C LYS A 336 -79.79 -55.25 -22.23
N ASP A 337 -79.82 -54.92 -23.52
CA ASP A 337 -78.66 -54.37 -24.24
C ASP A 337 -78.28 -52.98 -23.73
N SER A 338 -79.26 -52.19 -23.26
CA SER A 338 -79.01 -50.91 -22.57
C SER A 338 -78.39 -51.15 -21.20
N LEU A 339 -78.89 -52.12 -20.42
CA LEU A 339 -78.34 -52.46 -19.12
C LEU A 339 -76.87 -52.84 -19.20
N VAL A 340 -76.49 -53.71 -20.15
CA VAL A 340 -75.09 -54.11 -20.36
C VAL A 340 -74.22 -52.89 -20.67
N ARG A 341 -74.68 -51.98 -21.53
CA ARG A 341 -73.95 -50.74 -21.85
C ARG A 341 -73.74 -49.88 -20.60
N GLU A 342 -74.80 -49.58 -19.87
CA GLU A 342 -74.71 -48.73 -18.68
C GLU A 342 -73.93 -49.38 -17.52
N GLN A 343 -73.98 -50.71 -17.38
CA GLN A 343 -73.16 -51.47 -16.43
C GLN A 343 -71.67 -51.44 -16.81
N THR A 344 -71.34 -51.52 -18.10
CA THR A 344 -69.94 -51.37 -18.55
C THR A 344 -69.42 -49.95 -18.31
N ALA A 345 -70.23 -48.92 -18.53
CA ALA A 345 -69.89 -47.54 -18.21
C ALA A 345 -69.68 -47.34 -16.69
N LEU A 346 -70.56 -47.90 -15.86
CA LEU A 346 -70.44 -47.85 -14.39
C LEU A 346 -69.12 -48.48 -13.91
N ARG A 347 -68.72 -49.61 -14.50
CA ARG A 347 -67.47 -50.29 -14.17
C ARG A 347 -66.24 -49.45 -14.49
N LEU A 348 -66.21 -48.81 -15.66
CA LEU A 348 -65.10 -47.93 -16.06
C LEU A 348 -64.98 -46.72 -15.12
N ILE A 349 -66.11 -46.11 -14.75
CA ILE A 349 -66.13 -45.01 -13.77
C ILE A 349 -65.62 -45.50 -12.41
N GLN A 350 -66.02 -46.70 -11.97
CA GLN A 350 -65.54 -47.28 -10.71
C GLN A 350 -64.03 -47.54 -10.70
N GLU A 351 -63.47 -48.05 -11.80
CA GLU A 351 -62.03 -48.24 -11.97
C GLU A 351 -61.28 -46.89 -11.93
N ASN A 352 -61.82 -45.85 -12.56
CA ASN A 352 -61.27 -44.49 -12.50
C ASN A 352 -61.30 -43.90 -11.09
N VAL A 353 -62.42 -44.04 -10.36
CA VAL A 353 -62.56 -43.63 -8.96
C VAL A 353 -61.51 -44.32 -8.08
N ASN A 354 -61.31 -45.63 -8.24
CA ASN A 354 -60.33 -46.39 -7.48
C ASN A 354 -58.89 -45.98 -7.81
N ARG A 355 -58.59 -45.73 -9.09
CA ARG A 355 -57.29 -45.21 -9.54
C ARG A 355 -56.97 -43.85 -8.92
N LEU A 356 -57.92 -42.91 -8.95
CA LEU A 356 -57.76 -41.57 -8.36
C LEU A 356 -57.58 -41.64 -6.83
N LYS A 357 -58.31 -42.51 -6.13
CA LYS A 357 -58.11 -42.74 -4.68
C LYS A 357 -56.70 -43.22 -4.35
N ALA A 358 -56.14 -44.13 -5.17
CA ALA A 358 -54.78 -44.63 -4.97
C ALA A 358 -53.71 -43.57 -5.26
N LEU A 359 -53.89 -42.75 -6.31
CA LEU A 359 -52.98 -41.64 -6.62
C LEU A 359 -53.00 -40.58 -5.51
N LEU A 360 -54.18 -40.22 -5.01
CA LEU A 360 -54.33 -39.28 -3.89
C LEU A 360 -53.68 -39.78 -2.61
N SER A 361 -53.83 -41.06 -2.25
CA SER A 361 -53.21 -41.58 -1.03
C SER A 361 -51.68 -41.57 -1.13
N GLN A 362 -51.12 -41.91 -2.30
CA GLN A 362 -49.69 -41.84 -2.56
C GLN A 362 -49.15 -40.40 -2.53
N ALA A 363 -49.86 -39.46 -3.17
CA ALA A 363 -49.49 -38.04 -3.19
C ALA A 363 -49.55 -37.41 -1.80
N ASN A 364 -50.62 -37.66 -1.04
CA ASN A 364 -50.76 -37.19 0.35
C ASN A 364 -49.64 -37.72 1.26
N MET A 365 -49.25 -39.00 1.11
CA MET A 365 -48.14 -39.56 1.88
C MET A 365 -46.81 -38.88 1.53
N ARG A 366 -46.58 -38.57 0.25
CA ARG A 366 -45.38 -37.85 -0.20
C ARG A 366 -45.35 -36.41 0.32
N GLU A 367 -46.47 -35.69 0.26
CA GLU A 367 -46.62 -34.34 0.82
C GLU A 367 -46.34 -34.36 2.33
N GLN A 368 -46.89 -35.32 3.08
CA GLN A 368 -46.62 -35.47 4.52
C GLN A 368 -45.14 -35.75 4.83
N LEU A 369 -44.48 -36.62 4.06
CA LEU A 369 -43.05 -36.90 4.23
C LEU A 369 -42.19 -35.68 3.90
N LEU A 370 -42.56 -34.92 2.87
CA LEU A 370 -41.88 -33.68 2.48
C LEU A 370 -42.09 -32.59 3.55
N ALA A 371 -43.32 -32.37 4.00
CA ALA A 371 -43.66 -31.45 5.07
C ALA A 371 -42.92 -31.78 6.38
N LYS A 372 -42.77 -33.07 6.71
CA LYS A 372 -41.98 -33.51 7.87
C LYS A 372 -40.50 -33.13 7.73
N LYS A 373 -39.88 -33.37 6.57
CA LYS A 373 -38.50 -32.97 6.28
C LYS A 373 -38.31 -31.46 6.34
N MET A 374 -39.25 -30.69 5.77
CA MET A 374 -39.24 -29.23 5.83
C MET A 374 -39.38 -28.73 7.28
N ASN A 375 -40.19 -29.38 8.12
CA ASN A 375 -40.33 -28.97 9.52
C ASN A 375 -39.04 -29.23 10.35
N GLU A 376 -38.37 -30.37 10.11
CA GLU A 376 -37.08 -30.70 10.73
C GLU A 376 -35.97 -29.68 10.38
N GLN A 377 -36.05 -29.04 9.22
CA GLN A 377 -35.12 -28.01 8.75
C GLN A 377 -35.77 -26.61 8.64
N SER A 378 -36.79 -26.34 9.46
CA SER A 378 -37.61 -25.12 9.36
C SER A 378 -36.83 -23.80 9.44
N SER A 379 -35.65 -23.80 10.08
CA SER A 379 -34.75 -22.64 10.13
C SER A 379 -34.24 -22.23 8.74
N ASP A 380 -34.14 -23.16 7.79
CA ASP A 380 -33.64 -22.89 6.43
C ASP A 380 -34.60 -22.02 5.62
N SER A 381 -35.85 -21.87 6.05
CA SER A 381 -36.80 -20.90 5.47
C SER A 381 -36.29 -19.46 5.53
N LEU A 382 -35.55 -19.09 6.59
CA LEU A 382 -34.98 -17.75 6.75
C LEU A 382 -33.85 -17.47 5.76
N LEU A 383 -33.20 -18.50 5.20
CA LEU A 383 -32.17 -18.33 4.18
C LEU A 383 -32.73 -17.77 2.88
N VAL A 384 -34.03 -17.90 2.62
CA VAL A 384 -34.64 -17.33 1.41
C VAL A 384 -34.59 -15.80 1.42
N SER A 385 -34.71 -15.18 2.60
CA SER A 385 -34.69 -13.72 2.79
C SER A 385 -33.36 -13.17 3.32
N GLU A 386 -32.69 -13.88 4.24
CA GLU A 386 -31.52 -13.36 4.97
C GLU A 386 -30.16 -13.71 4.31
N LEU A 387 -30.10 -14.65 3.37
CA LEU A 387 -28.81 -15.09 2.80
C LEU A 387 -28.06 -13.96 2.08
N ASP A 388 -28.78 -13.08 1.39
CA ASP A 388 -28.21 -11.92 0.69
C ASP A 388 -27.71 -10.85 1.69
N GLU A 389 -28.25 -10.81 2.92
CA GLU A 389 -27.69 -10.02 4.02
C GLU A 389 -26.37 -10.61 4.50
N TYR A 390 -26.30 -11.94 4.65
CA TYR A 390 -25.06 -12.60 5.09
C TYR A 390 -23.93 -12.45 4.07
N GLU A 391 -24.23 -12.46 2.77
CA GLU A 391 -23.25 -12.17 1.72
C GLU A 391 -22.70 -10.74 1.83
N ARG A 392 -23.58 -9.77 2.10
CA ARG A 392 -23.18 -8.38 2.35
C ARG A 392 -22.32 -8.23 3.60
N GLU A 393 -22.66 -8.92 4.69
CA GLU A 393 -21.84 -8.92 5.92
C GLU A 393 -20.47 -9.58 5.71
N LEU A 394 -20.37 -10.61 4.87
CA LEU A 394 -19.09 -11.19 4.46
C LEU A 394 -18.25 -10.20 3.64
N LEU A 395 -18.87 -9.47 2.71
CA LEU A 395 -18.23 -8.40 1.96
C LEU A 395 -17.74 -7.27 2.87
N ILE A 396 -18.53 -6.86 3.87
CA ILE A 396 -18.11 -5.89 4.88
C ILE A 396 -16.84 -6.36 5.59
N ILE A 397 -16.76 -7.64 5.99
CA ILE A 397 -15.54 -8.19 6.60
C ILE A 397 -14.34 -8.11 5.65
N GLU A 398 -14.52 -8.37 4.36
CA GLU A 398 -13.46 -8.26 3.35
C GLU A 398 -12.99 -6.81 3.15
N ASP A 399 -13.93 -5.87 3.05
CA ASP A 399 -13.65 -4.44 2.92
C ASP A 399 -12.91 -3.91 4.15
N GLU A 400 -13.35 -4.26 5.36
CA GLU A 400 -12.68 -3.86 6.60
C GLU A 400 -11.28 -4.49 6.72
N ASN A 401 -11.09 -5.76 6.31
CA ASN A 401 -9.74 -6.34 6.26
C ASN A 401 -8.81 -5.55 5.30
N SER A 402 -9.30 -5.18 4.11
CA SER A 402 -8.55 -4.36 3.16
C SER A 402 -8.25 -2.96 3.73
N ASN A 403 -9.19 -2.36 4.47
CA ASN A 403 -8.98 -1.07 5.13
C ASN A 403 -7.90 -1.15 6.23
N ILE A 404 -7.94 -2.19 7.07
CA ILE A 404 -6.92 -2.44 8.09
C ILE A 404 -5.53 -2.56 7.45
N GLU A 405 -5.39 -3.37 6.39
CA GLU A 405 -4.12 -3.53 5.67
C GLU A 405 -3.60 -2.19 5.09
N LYS A 406 -4.49 -1.39 4.50
CA LYS A 406 -4.14 -0.05 3.97
C LYS A 406 -3.70 0.89 5.09
N PHE A 407 -4.44 0.96 6.20
CA PHE A 407 -4.09 1.81 7.33
C PHE A 407 -2.75 1.40 7.96
N GLN A 408 -2.48 0.09 8.10
CA GLN A 408 -1.19 -0.40 8.59
C GLN A 408 -0.03 -0.02 7.66
N GLU A 409 -0.22 -0.09 6.34
CA GLU A 409 0.81 0.31 5.38
C GLU A 409 1.06 1.83 5.40
N ASP A 410 0.01 2.64 5.49
CA ASP A 410 0.12 4.10 5.60
C ASP A 410 0.77 4.52 6.93
N GLN A 411 0.45 3.83 8.04
CA GLN A 411 1.14 4.00 9.32
C GLN A 411 2.64 3.73 9.19
N ARG A 412 3.05 2.62 8.55
CA ARG A 412 4.48 2.30 8.35
C ARG A 412 5.20 3.34 7.51
N LYS A 413 4.58 3.85 6.45
CA LYS A 413 5.16 4.91 5.61
C LYS A 413 5.33 6.21 6.38
N LEU A 414 4.31 6.60 7.15
CA LEU A 414 4.33 7.84 7.93
C LEU A 414 5.32 7.73 9.10
N GLN A 415 5.41 6.58 9.77
CA GLN A 415 6.43 6.31 10.79
C GLN A 415 7.85 6.46 10.24
N LYS A 416 8.16 5.88 9.07
CA LYS A 416 9.45 6.07 8.41
C LYS A 416 9.75 7.54 8.10
N THR A 417 8.71 8.30 7.73
CA THR A 417 8.85 9.74 7.43
C THR A 417 9.13 10.53 8.71
N ILE A 418 8.43 10.24 9.81
CA ILE A 418 8.67 10.82 11.12
C ILE A 418 10.09 10.50 11.62
N GLU A 419 10.52 9.24 11.49
CA GLU A 419 11.88 8.81 11.85
C GLU A 419 12.94 9.54 11.03
N LEU A 420 12.74 9.65 9.72
CA LEU A 420 13.63 10.41 8.83
C LEU A 420 13.69 11.88 9.27
N ASN A 421 12.55 12.53 9.49
CA ASN A 421 12.49 13.93 9.92
C ASN A 421 13.10 14.13 11.31
N ARG A 422 12.93 13.19 12.24
CA ARG A 422 13.59 13.20 13.56
C ARG A 422 15.11 13.07 13.44
N SER A 423 15.60 12.20 12.54
CA SER A 423 17.04 12.07 12.28
C SER A 423 17.64 13.35 11.67
N GLN A 424 16.88 14.03 10.80
CA GLN A 424 17.28 15.32 10.26
C GLN A 424 17.26 16.41 11.33
N LEU A 425 16.23 16.45 12.17
CA LEU A 425 16.10 17.42 13.27
C LEU A 425 17.25 17.30 14.26
N THR A 426 17.59 16.07 14.67
CA THR A 426 18.73 15.82 15.59
C THR A 426 20.06 16.23 14.96
N ALA A 427 20.28 15.94 13.68
CA ALA A 427 21.46 16.42 12.96
C ALA A 427 21.53 17.95 12.88
N THR A 428 20.41 18.63 12.59
CA THR A 428 20.36 20.10 12.55
C THR A 428 20.51 20.74 13.93
N GLN A 429 19.98 20.12 14.99
CA GLN A 429 20.14 20.57 16.38
C GLN A 429 21.60 20.39 16.85
N ALA A 430 22.28 19.31 16.45
CA ALA A 430 23.71 19.12 16.71
C ALA A 430 24.58 20.16 15.97
N ALA A 431 24.26 20.45 14.70
CA ALA A 431 24.93 21.52 13.97
C ALA A 431 24.70 22.89 14.63
N LEU A 432 23.48 23.16 15.12
CA LEU A 432 23.14 24.38 15.84
C LEU A 432 23.93 24.50 17.17
N SER A 433 24.04 23.43 17.95
CA SER A 433 24.80 23.46 19.21
C SER A 433 26.31 23.63 18.96
N GLN A 434 26.85 22.97 17.93
CA GLN A 434 28.24 23.14 17.52
C GLN A 434 28.53 24.59 17.12
N GLN A 435 27.67 25.20 16.31
CA GLN A 435 27.84 26.60 15.90
C GLN A 435 27.67 27.57 17.06
N LYS A 436 26.80 27.26 18.03
CA LYS A 436 26.61 28.09 19.23
C LYS A 436 27.82 28.01 20.16
N ALA A 437 28.46 26.84 20.27
CA ALA A 437 29.72 26.69 20.99
C ALA A 437 30.86 27.46 20.29
N LYS A 438 30.90 27.45 18.95
CA LYS A 438 31.85 28.24 18.15
C LYS A 438 31.62 29.74 18.34
N GLU A 439 30.37 30.20 18.35
CA GLU A 439 30.02 31.59 18.63
C GLU A 439 30.52 32.02 20.02
N LEU A 440 30.27 31.21 21.06
CA LEU A 440 30.74 31.47 22.43
C LEU A 440 32.28 31.48 22.53
N SER A 441 32.96 30.57 21.83
CA SER A 441 34.43 30.54 21.82
C SER A 441 34.99 31.79 21.14
N LEU A 442 34.46 32.17 19.97
CA LEU A 442 34.83 33.39 19.25
C LEU A 442 34.57 34.65 20.09
N GLN A 443 33.42 34.73 20.78
CA GLN A 443 33.14 35.84 21.71
C GLN A 443 34.16 35.88 22.86
N SER A 444 34.52 34.74 23.44
CA SER A 444 35.52 34.67 24.52
C SER A 444 36.92 35.07 24.02
N GLU A 445 37.34 34.62 22.84
CA GLU A 445 38.60 34.99 22.20
C GLU A 445 38.62 36.48 21.86
N LEU A 446 37.52 37.01 21.31
CA LEU A 446 37.38 38.43 21.01
C LEU A 446 37.50 39.27 22.28
N THR A 447 36.82 38.90 23.38
CA THR A 447 36.91 39.65 24.65
C THR A 447 38.31 39.58 25.27
N THR A 448 39.00 38.44 25.18
CA THR A 448 40.37 38.30 25.69
C THR A 448 41.36 39.12 24.85
N LYS A 449 41.25 39.07 23.51
CA LYS A 449 42.09 39.87 22.60
C LYS A 449 41.85 41.36 22.77
N LYS A 450 40.61 41.82 22.85
CA LYS A 450 40.27 43.22 23.19
C LYS A 450 40.89 43.65 24.52
N ARG A 451 40.83 42.80 25.55
CA ARG A 451 41.44 43.09 26.87
C ARG A 451 42.97 43.17 26.81
N ILE A 452 43.62 42.25 26.09
CA ILE A 452 45.09 42.27 25.90
C ILE A 452 45.49 43.52 25.13
N LEU A 453 44.75 43.88 24.09
CA LEU A 453 44.99 45.10 23.32
C LEU A 453 44.89 46.34 24.20
N ILE A 454 43.82 46.48 25.00
CA ILE A 454 43.66 47.61 25.95
C ILE A 454 44.86 47.71 26.91
N LYS A 455 45.37 46.58 27.43
CA LYS A 455 46.56 46.57 28.29
C LYS A 455 47.85 46.99 27.56
N THR A 456 47.98 46.63 26.29
CA THR A 456 49.18 46.90 25.47
C THR A 456 49.20 48.36 24.99
N VAL A 457 48.03 48.90 24.68
CA VAL A 457 47.78 50.29 24.29
C VAL A 457 47.88 51.23 25.51
N GLY A 458 47.35 50.85 26.68
CA GLY A 458 47.39 51.70 27.88
C GLY A 458 46.40 52.87 27.81
N HIS A 459 46.84 54.07 28.21
CA HIS A 459 46.05 55.31 28.08
C HIS A 459 46.31 56.08 26.77
N ASP A 460 47.32 55.66 26.01
CA ASP A 460 47.71 56.29 24.75
C ASP A 460 46.81 55.76 23.63
N SER A 461 46.51 56.55 22.59
CA SER A 461 45.90 55.98 21.38
C SER A 461 46.98 55.42 20.43
N PRO A 462 46.67 54.44 19.56
CA PRO A 462 47.61 53.98 18.53
C PRO A 462 48.17 55.15 17.69
N GLU A 463 47.31 56.10 17.31
CA GLU A 463 47.70 57.31 16.57
C GLU A 463 48.67 58.18 17.38
N SER A 464 48.44 58.33 18.68
CA SER A 464 49.32 59.09 19.57
C SER A 464 50.70 58.43 19.70
N LEU A 465 50.76 57.09 19.73
CA LEU A 465 52.02 56.34 19.75
C LEU A 465 52.77 56.43 18.42
N HIS A 466 52.07 56.44 17.28
CA HIS A 466 52.68 56.69 15.97
C HIS A 466 53.28 58.11 15.88
N VAL A 467 52.58 59.13 16.39
CA VAL A 467 53.10 60.51 16.45
C VAL A 467 54.36 60.57 17.32
N LEU A 468 54.32 59.97 18.51
CA LEU A 468 55.49 59.91 19.40
C LEU A 468 56.68 59.19 18.76
N LEU A 469 56.45 58.10 18.02
CA LEU A 469 57.51 57.41 17.31
C LEU A 469 58.16 58.33 16.26
N ALA A 470 57.37 59.05 15.47
CA ALA A 470 57.87 60.00 14.47
C ALA A 470 58.70 61.13 15.12
N GLU A 471 58.25 61.67 16.26
CA GLU A 471 59.01 62.66 17.04
C GLU A 471 60.36 62.09 17.51
N ARG A 472 60.39 60.84 18.02
CA ARG A 472 61.65 60.22 18.46
C ARG A 472 62.61 59.96 17.30
N GLU A 473 62.10 59.58 16.14
CA GLU A 473 62.92 59.41 14.92
C GLU A 473 63.52 60.75 14.47
N ALA A 474 62.75 61.83 14.50
CA ALA A 474 63.24 63.17 14.20
C ALA A 474 64.34 63.63 15.18
N HIS A 475 64.15 63.40 16.49
CA HIS A 475 65.17 63.72 17.51
C HIS A 475 66.45 62.90 17.32
N LEU A 476 66.31 61.61 16.97
CA LEU A 476 67.45 60.74 16.72
C LEU A 476 68.24 61.18 15.48
N ALA A 477 67.57 61.63 14.42
CA ALA A 477 68.22 62.19 13.24
C ALA A 477 69.08 63.41 13.58
N LYS A 478 68.54 64.36 14.36
CA LYS A 478 69.29 65.53 14.85
C LYS A 478 70.51 65.14 15.70
N VAL A 479 70.34 64.19 16.63
CA VAL A 479 71.45 63.69 17.47
C VAL A 479 72.54 63.04 16.62
N ASN A 480 72.19 62.29 15.58
CA ASN A 480 73.17 61.68 14.67
C ASN A 480 74.00 62.76 13.95
N GLU A 481 73.35 63.80 13.42
CA GLU A 481 74.05 64.93 12.78
C GLU A 481 75.05 65.61 13.73
N MET A 482 74.66 65.80 14.99
CA MET A 482 75.56 66.36 16.01
C MET A 482 76.76 65.46 16.30
N VAL A 483 76.58 64.14 16.37
CA VAL A 483 77.69 63.20 16.58
C VAL A 483 78.70 63.28 15.44
N GLU A 484 78.23 63.41 14.20
CA GLU A 484 79.11 63.60 13.04
C GLU A 484 79.87 64.93 13.13
N ARG A 485 79.19 66.05 13.38
CA ARG A 485 79.83 67.37 13.49
C ARG A 485 80.82 67.49 14.64
N ILE A 486 80.57 66.84 15.78
CA ILE A 486 81.54 66.79 16.89
C ILE A 486 82.82 66.05 16.48
N SER A 487 82.71 65.01 15.64
CA SER A 487 83.91 64.32 15.15
C SER A 487 84.74 65.22 14.24
N LEU A 488 84.11 66.00 13.36
CA LEU A 488 84.78 67.02 12.54
C LEU A 488 85.41 68.13 13.39
N LEU A 489 84.68 68.64 14.40
CA LEU A 489 85.17 69.67 15.31
C LEU A 489 86.42 69.24 16.10
N ALA A 490 86.52 67.96 16.46
CA ALA A 490 87.71 67.41 17.10
C ALA A 490 88.92 67.40 16.15
N MET A 491 88.72 67.05 14.87
CA MET A 491 89.77 67.07 13.84
C MET A 491 90.27 68.50 13.57
N ASP A 492 89.37 69.46 13.43
CA ASP A 492 89.70 70.87 13.22
C ASP A 492 90.46 71.48 14.41
N HIS A 493 90.16 71.03 15.63
CA HIS A 493 90.86 71.48 16.83
C HIS A 493 92.30 70.97 16.88
N GLU A 494 92.55 69.73 16.47
CA GLU A 494 93.91 69.19 16.34
C GLU A 494 94.72 69.96 15.28
N GLU A 495 94.10 70.35 14.17
CA GLU A 495 94.75 71.17 13.14
C GLU A 495 95.12 72.56 13.68
N GLN A 496 94.23 73.20 14.46
CA GLN A 496 94.52 74.48 15.12
C GLN A 496 95.69 74.41 16.11
N VAL A 497 95.82 73.29 16.85
CA VAL A 497 96.94 73.09 17.78
C VAL A 497 98.27 72.98 17.01
N LYS A 498 98.30 72.20 15.93
CA LYS A 498 99.49 72.09 15.06
C LYS A 498 99.91 73.43 14.47
N GLU A 499 98.93 74.23 14.01
CA GLU A 499 99.21 75.55 13.44
C GLU A 499 99.76 76.54 14.49
N LYS A 500 99.31 76.44 15.76
CA LYS A 500 99.88 77.21 16.89
C LYS A 500 101.35 76.88 17.13
N GLU A 501 101.69 75.60 17.12
CA GLU A 501 103.08 75.14 17.33
C GLU A 501 104.00 75.62 16.21
N LEU A 502 103.54 75.56 14.94
CA LEU A 502 104.28 76.09 13.78
C LEU A 502 104.49 77.60 13.88
N LEU A 503 103.45 78.34 14.29
CA LEU A 503 103.52 79.78 14.51
C LEU A 503 104.54 80.15 15.60
N GLU A 504 104.56 79.43 16.72
CA GLU A 504 105.54 79.67 17.79
C GLU A 504 106.98 79.34 17.34
N GLY A 505 107.15 78.25 16.57
CA GLY A 505 108.43 77.89 15.98
C GLY A 505 108.98 78.96 15.03
N THR A 506 108.13 79.51 14.16
CA THR A 506 108.51 80.58 13.22
C THR A 506 108.80 81.91 13.93
N LYS A 507 108.05 82.27 14.99
CA LYS A 507 108.38 83.42 15.87
C LYS A 507 109.76 83.30 16.49
N HIS A 508 110.11 82.10 16.95
CA HIS A 508 111.42 81.85 17.54
C HIS A 508 112.55 81.97 16.50
N ALA A 509 112.38 81.37 15.32
CA ALA A 509 113.35 81.46 14.22
C ALA A 509 113.56 82.91 13.76
N LEU A 510 112.49 83.70 13.61
CA LEU A 510 112.58 85.11 13.23
C LEU A 510 113.38 85.93 14.26
N ARG A 511 113.20 85.64 15.55
CA ARG A 511 113.95 86.31 16.63
C ARG A 511 115.45 86.00 16.57
N ILE A 512 115.83 84.76 16.28
CA ILE A 512 117.23 84.36 16.08
C ILE A 512 117.81 85.06 14.85
N SER A 513 117.08 85.05 13.72
CA SER A 513 117.49 85.72 12.49
C SER A 513 117.72 87.22 12.71
N SER A 514 116.82 87.91 13.44
CA SER A 514 116.95 89.33 13.78
C SER A 514 118.23 89.63 14.58
N LEU A 515 118.54 88.79 15.57
CA LEU A 515 119.77 88.90 16.35
C LEU A 515 121.01 88.69 15.47
N SER A 516 121.01 87.66 14.62
CA SER A 516 122.13 87.39 13.71
C SER A 516 122.36 88.52 12.70
N LEU A 517 121.29 89.09 12.15
CA LEU A 517 121.34 90.22 11.23
C LEU A 517 121.90 91.47 11.92
N SER A 518 121.43 91.79 13.13
CA SER A 518 121.96 92.93 13.91
C SER A 518 123.46 92.78 14.25
N ALA A 519 123.91 91.56 14.57
CA ALA A 519 125.33 91.27 14.78
C ALA A 519 126.14 91.43 13.48
N ALA A 520 125.58 91.01 12.33
CA ALA A 520 126.20 91.20 11.02
C ALA A 520 126.29 92.68 10.62
N ILE A 521 125.28 93.49 10.95
CA ILE A 521 125.31 94.95 10.76
C ILE A 521 126.42 95.59 11.60
N GLN A 522 126.57 95.17 12.86
CA GLN A 522 127.59 95.74 13.74
C GLN A 522 129.00 95.35 13.30
N THR A 523 129.23 94.10 12.93
CA THR A 523 130.53 93.64 12.42
C THR A 523 130.93 94.37 11.14
N LEU A 524 129.99 94.65 10.23
CA LEU A 524 130.25 95.48 9.05
C LEU A 524 130.72 96.89 9.44
N ARG A 525 130.06 97.55 10.41
CA ARG A 525 130.46 98.88 10.90
C ARG A 525 131.85 98.88 11.49
N ASP A 526 132.17 97.90 12.33
CA ASP A 526 133.46 97.82 12.99
C ASP A 526 134.60 97.63 11.97
N LYS A 527 134.37 96.81 10.93
CA LYS A 527 135.34 96.61 9.84
C LYS A 527 135.51 97.86 8.97
N GLN A 528 134.45 98.63 8.74
CA GLN A 528 134.54 99.91 8.04
C GLN A 528 135.32 100.96 8.83
N ALA A 529 135.11 101.05 10.14
CA ALA A 529 135.89 101.93 11.01
C ALA A 529 137.39 101.59 11.00
N LEU A 530 137.73 100.29 10.92
CA LEU A 530 139.12 99.85 10.80
C LEU A 530 139.77 100.27 9.47
N VAL A 531 139.00 100.26 8.37
CA VAL A 531 139.44 100.81 7.07
C VAL A 531 139.75 102.30 7.18
N GLU A 532 138.89 103.08 7.82
CA GLU A 532 139.09 104.52 7.99
C GLU A 532 140.31 104.85 8.87
N ALA A 533 140.49 104.12 9.97
CA ALA A 533 141.62 104.31 10.89
C ALA A 533 142.97 103.98 10.22
N THR A 534 143.04 102.86 9.49
CA THR A 534 144.26 102.46 8.76
C THR A 534 144.56 103.40 7.59
N SER A 535 143.53 103.95 6.95
CA SER A 535 143.68 104.96 5.89
C SER A 535 144.29 106.26 6.43
N SER A 536 143.81 106.72 7.59
CA SER A 536 144.29 107.93 8.25
C SER A 536 145.75 107.80 8.71
N ALA A 537 146.11 106.63 9.26
CA ALA A 537 147.49 106.33 9.66
C ALA A 537 148.46 106.31 8.46
N HIS A 538 148.03 105.76 7.32
CA HIS A 538 148.83 105.77 6.09
C HIS A 538 149.02 107.20 5.52
N ALA A 539 147.97 108.03 5.59
CA ALA A 539 148.07 109.44 5.17
C ALA A 539 149.05 110.25 6.03
N PHE A 540 149.06 110.05 7.35
CA PHE A 540 149.97 110.74 8.27
C PHE A 540 151.45 110.37 8.02
N TYR A 541 151.71 109.09 7.72
CA TYR A 541 153.04 108.62 7.35
C TYR A 541 153.61 109.35 6.12
N LEU A 542 152.79 109.57 5.09
CA LEU A 542 153.21 110.32 3.89
C LEU A 542 153.55 111.79 4.19
N GLN A 543 152.91 112.38 5.21
CA GLN A 543 153.14 113.78 5.59
C GLN A 543 154.48 113.97 6.31
N VAL A 544 154.89 113.03 7.16
CA VAL A 544 156.18 113.06 7.88
C VAL A 544 157.36 113.02 6.91
N LEU A 545 157.29 112.21 5.84
CA LEU A 545 158.30 112.11 4.79
C LEU A 545 158.60 113.45 4.08
N SER A 546 157.69 114.43 4.13
CA SER A 546 157.86 115.71 3.45
C SER A 546 158.85 116.68 4.12
N TYR A 547 159.17 116.50 5.42
CA TYR A 547 160.01 117.41 6.21
C TYR A 547 161.48 116.98 6.36
N GLU A 548 161.88 115.84 5.77
CA GLU A 548 163.23 115.29 5.89
C GLU A 548 164.33 116.25 5.39
N LYS A 549 164.04 117.01 4.31
CA LYS A 549 165.01 117.89 3.63
C LYS A 549 165.43 119.11 4.45
N ALA A 550 164.50 119.71 5.20
CA ALA A 550 164.79 120.83 6.10
C ALA A 550 165.57 120.38 7.36
N ARG A 551 165.46 119.09 7.71
CA ARG A 551 166.13 118.50 8.88
C ARG A 551 167.63 118.30 8.64
N SER A 552 168.07 118.11 7.39
CA SER A 552 169.48 117.87 7.03
C SER A 552 170.39 119.11 7.04
N GLU A 553 169.85 120.33 7.09
CA GLU A 553 170.64 121.58 7.01
C GLU A 553 171.07 122.16 8.38
N LEU A 554 170.68 121.52 9.49
CA LEU A 554 170.94 121.98 10.86
C LEU A 554 172.39 121.67 11.30
N MET A 555 173.22 122.71 11.49
CA MET A 555 174.62 122.62 11.97
C MET A 555 174.86 123.44 13.25
N ASN A 556 175.63 122.90 14.19
CA ASN A 556 175.90 123.53 15.49
C ASN A 556 176.76 124.81 15.35
N GLY A 557 176.36 125.88 16.07
CA GLY A 557 177.07 127.16 16.10
C GLY A 557 176.64 128.20 15.05
N LYS A 558 175.72 127.85 14.14
CA LYS A 558 175.04 128.79 13.22
C LYS A 558 173.53 128.87 13.54
N PRO A 559 172.86 130.03 13.34
CA PRO A 559 171.43 130.16 13.59
C PRO A 559 170.59 129.32 12.62
N CYS A 560 169.60 128.59 13.14
CA CYS A 560 168.67 127.74 12.38
C CYS A 560 167.81 128.55 11.36
N PRO A 561 167.61 128.07 10.11
CA PRO A 561 166.87 128.79 9.06
C PRO A 561 165.36 128.91 9.32
N LEU A 562 164.81 128.12 10.25
CA LEU A 562 163.38 128.14 10.59
C LEU A 562 163.06 128.85 11.90
N CYS A 563 164.03 129.03 12.82
CA CYS A 563 163.75 129.62 14.14
C CYS A 563 164.87 130.50 14.73
N GLY A 564 166.02 130.66 14.07
CA GLY A 564 167.08 131.58 14.48
C GLY A 564 167.93 131.17 15.69
N ALA A 565 167.63 130.04 16.34
CA ALA A 565 168.36 129.57 17.54
C ALA A 565 169.75 128.99 17.20
N ILE A 566 170.74 129.23 18.08
CA ILE A 566 172.16 128.86 17.88
C ILE A 566 172.49 127.43 18.42
N HIS A 567 171.54 126.79 19.11
CA HIS A 567 171.55 125.37 19.51
C HIS A 567 170.15 124.76 19.29
N HIS A 568 170.00 123.58 18.65
CA HIS A 568 168.71 122.94 18.34
C HIS A 568 168.69 121.39 18.51
N PRO A 569 167.63 120.78 19.10
CA PRO A 569 167.60 119.38 19.55
C PRO A 569 167.60 118.30 18.45
N TYR A 570 167.32 118.64 17.19
CA TYR A 570 167.35 117.67 16.07
C TYR A 570 168.68 117.58 15.32
N ALA A 571 169.74 118.25 15.78
CA ALA A 571 171.08 118.16 15.19
C ALA A 571 171.78 116.79 15.40
N SER A 572 171.13 115.85 16.11
CA SER A 572 171.68 114.55 16.53
C SER A 572 171.00 113.29 15.95
N GLY A 573 169.99 113.40 15.09
CA GLY A 573 169.40 112.29 14.29
C GLY A 573 168.45 111.30 15.01
N LEU A 574 167.19 111.14 14.55
CA LEU A 574 166.13 110.22 15.05
C LEU A 574 165.20 109.71 13.89
N HIS A 575 164.78 108.42 13.87
CA HIS A 575 164.10 107.67 12.77
C HIS A 575 162.58 107.32 12.98
N PHE A 576 161.83 107.01 11.88
CA PHE A 576 160.37 106.69 11.82
C PHE A 576 160.02 105.37 11.04
N ASP A 577 158.84 104.76 11.28
CA ASP A 577 158.37 103.43 10.81
C ASP A 577 157.66 103.44 9.42
N THR A 578 157.83 102.40 8.59
CA THR A 578 157.59 102.45 7.11
C THR A 578 156.44 101.57 6.54
N ASN A 579 155.74 100.78 7.36
CA ASN A 579 154.86 99.70 6.84
C ASN A 579 153.33 99.95 6.93
N THR A 580 152.82 101.07 6.39
CA THR A 580 151.42 101.51 6.57
C THR A 580 150.44 101.16 5.44
N ALA A 581 150.91 100.85 4.22
CA ALA A 581 150.05 100.60 3.04
C ALA A 581 149.37 99.21 3.06
N GLU A 582 150.11 98.17 3.45
CA GLU A 582 149.64 96.77 3.40
C GLU A 582 148.49 96.50 4.39
N LYS A 583 148.48 97.21 5.52
CA LYS A 583 147.42 97.14 6.54
C LYS A 583 146.07 97.70 6.06
N LEU A 584 146.08 98.68 5.15
CA LEU A 584 144.87 99.30 4.62
C LEU A 584 144.12 98.36 3.65
N GLU A 585 144.83 97.68 2.76
CA GLU A 585 144.21 96.77 1.79
C GLU A 585 143.55 95.56 2.48
N LYS A 586 144.18 95.01 3.52
CA LYS A 586 143.58 93.93 4.31
C LYS A 586 142.28 94.35 4.99
N ALA A 587 142.22 95.56 5.55
CA ALA A 587 141.01 96.06 6.20
C ALA A 587 139.84 96.19 5.22
N LYS A 588 140.09 96.62 3.96
CA LYS A 588 139.05 96.77 2.94
C LYS A 588 138.42 95.43 2.54
N ALA A 589 139.23 94.38 2.37
CA ALA A 589 138.76 93.05 2.04
C ALA A 589 137.87 92.45 3.14
N GLU A 590 138.25 92.62 4.41
CA GLU A 590 137.47 92.16 5.56
C GLU A 590 136.10 92.87 5.67
N ALA A 591 136.02 94.16 5.31
CA ALA A 591 134.76 94.90 5.28
C ALA A 591 133.81 94.45 4.16
N ALA A 592 134.34 94.07 2.99
CA ALA A 592 133.52 93.57 1.88
C ALA A 592 132.87 92.21 2.21
N ALA A 593 133.61 91.30 2.85
CA ALA A 593 133.07 90.02 3.30
C ALA A 593 131.96 90.18 4.35
N ALA A 594 132.13 91.12 5.30
CA ALA A 594 131.12 91.43 6.30
C ALA A 594 129.84 92.05 5.69
N LYS A 595 129.92 92.66 4.51
CA LYS A 595 128.74 93.21 3.82
C LYS A 595 127.88 92.10 3.21
N GLN A 596 128.52 91.12 2.58
CA GLN A 596 127.84 90.00 1.95
C GLN A 596 127.10 89.12 2.97
N THR A 597 127.69 88.89 4.15
CA THR A 597 127.05 88.15 5.24
C THR A 597 125.83 88.87 5.81
N LYS A 598 125.87 90.21 5.88
CA LYS A 598 124.73 91.02 6.30
C LYS A 598 123.57 90.93 5.29
N GLU A 599 123.85 91.01 3.99
CA GLU A 599 122.83 90.92 2.94
C GLU A 599 122.14 89.54 2.90
N SER A 600 122.86 88.44 3.11
CA SER A 600 122.25 87.10 3.15
C SER A 600 121.32 86.91 4.35
N LEU A 601 121.72 87.37 5.53
CA LEU A 601 120.90 87.29 6.74
C LEU A 601 119.66 88.19 6.66
N GLU A 602 119.72 89.27 5.88
CA GLU A 602 118.58 90.16 5.61
C GLU A 602 117.49 89.47 4.79
N ALA A 603 117.88 88.67 3.80
CA ALA A 603 116.95 87.88 2.99
C ALA A 603 116.27 86.77 3.83
N ASP A 604 117.03 86.06 4.65
CA ASP A 604 116.50 85.01 5.55
C ASP A 604 115.49 85.58 6.55
N HIS A 605 115.77 86.78 7.10
CA HIS A 605 114.84 87.47 8.00
C HIS A 605 113.51 87.80 7.33
N LEU A 606 113.54 88.27 6.07
CA LEU A 606 112.33 88.65 5.33
C LEU A 606 111.47 87.43 4.99
N ALA A 607 112.09 86.30 4.64
CA ALA A 607 111.39 85.04 4.35
C ALA A 607 110.67 84.49 5.60
N LEU A 608 111.33 84.51 6.76
CA LEU A 608 110.72 84.11 8.03
C LEU A 608 109.55 85.02 8.43
N GLN A 609 109.62 86.32 8.10
CA GLN A 609 108.55 87.27 8.39
C GLN A 609 107.29 87.04 7.53
N GLN A 610 107.44 86.55 6.30
CA GLN A 610 106.30 86.15 5.45
C GLN A 610 105.62 84.89 5.98
N SER A 611 106.40 83.85 6.30
CA SER A 611 105.88 82.59 6.88
C SER A 611 105.13 82.82 8.18
N LEU A 612 105.58 83.76 9.02
CA LEU A 612 104.87 84.17 10.22
C LEU A 612 103.44 84.65 9.92
N ASN A 613 103.28 85.54 8.94
CA ASN A 613 101.99 86.13 8.59
C ASN A 613 101.02 85.07 8.02
N GLU A 614 101.54 84.11 7.23
CA GLU A 614 100.75 82.99 6.70
C GLU A 614 100.18 82.13 7.85
N HIS A 615 101.01 81.74 8.82
CA HIS A 615 100.55 80.98 9.99
C HIS A 615 99.55 81.77 10.85
N GLU A 616 99.70 83.09 11.01
CA GLU A 616 98.73 83.92 11.75
C GLU A 616 97.36 83.98 11.07
N THR A 617 97.32 84.09 9.73
CA THR A 617 96.06 84.08 8.97
C THR A 617 95.35 82.73 9.05
N ARG A 618 96.07 81.62 8.83
CA ARG A 618 95.49 80.27 8.89
C ARG A 618 94.92 79.95 10.27
N LEU A 619 95.60 80.39 11.32
CA LEU A 619 95.14 80.22 12.70
C LEU A 619 93.89 81.04 13.00
N SER A 620 93.76 82.25 12.44
CA SER A 620 92.53 83.06 12.54
C SER A 620 91.34 82.34 11.89
N ASP A 621 91.52 81.78 10.70
CA ASP A 621 90.46 81.09 9.96
C ASP A 621 90.01 79.79 10.65
N LEU A 622 90.96 78.99 11.15
CA LEU A 622 90.65 77.80 11.95
C LEU A 622 89.89 78.15 13.24
N THR A 623 90.24 79.27 13.89
CA THR A 623 89.55 79.73 15.10
C THR A 623 88.08 80.08 14.83
N LYS A 624 87.80 80.80 13.75
CA LYS A 624 86.42 81.15 13.35
C LYS A 624 85.57 79.91 13.01
N LYS A 625 86.13 78.95 12.26
CA LYS A 625 85.44 77.69 11.93
C LYS A 625 85.07 76.89 13.18
N LEU A 626 86.01 76.79 14.12
CA LEU A 626 85.77 76.10 15.39
C LEU A 626 84.71 76.78 16.26
N GLU A 627 84.60 78.11 16.22
CA GLU A 627 83.55 78.86 16.92
C GLU A 627 82.17 78.64 16.29
N SER A 628 82.05 78.70 14.96
CA SER A 628 80.77 78.46 14.28
C SER A 628 80.23 77.04 14.50
N GLU A 629 81.09 76.01 14.50
CA GLU A 629 80.65 74.64 14.75
C GLU A 629 80.28 74.41 16.23
N LYS A 630 80.98 75.06 17.17
CA LYS A 630 80.58 75.04 18.59
C LYS A 630 79.21 75.66 18.79
N ASP A 631 78.93 76.79 18.15
CA ASP A 631 77.63 77.47 18.27
C ASP A 631 76.49 76.62 17.71
N PHE A 632 76.71 75.94 16.57
CA PHE A 632 75.73 75.00 16.00
C PHE A 632 75.41 73.83 16.95
N ILE A 633 76.44 73.17 17.50
CA ILE A 633 76.25 72.05 18.43
C ILE A 633 75.52 72.54 19.69
N LEU A 634 75.83 73.74 20.17
CA LEU A 634 75.18 74.33 21.35
C LEU A 634 73.72 74.75 21.09
N SER A 635 73.36 75.20 19.88
CA SER A 635 71.97 75.54 19.54
C SER A 635 71.10 74.29 19.44
N GLU A 636 71.57 73.27 18.73
CA GLU A 636 70.82 72.02 18.55
C GLU A 636 70.68 71.23 19.86
N THR A 637 71.69 71.27 20.73
CA THR A 637 71.59 70.67 22.08
C THR A 637 70.61 71.41 22.98
N ALA A 638 70.43 72.72 22.81
CA ALA A 638 69.40 73.49 23.51
C ALA A 638 67.99 73.10 23.03
N GLU A 639 67.79 72.94 21.72
CA GLU A 639 66.51 72.48 21.16
C GLU A 639 66.12 71.07 21.65
N LEU A 640 67.10 70.18 21.83
CA LEU A 640 66.88 68.83 22.36
C LEU A 640 66.85 68.76 23.91
N GLY A 641 66.94 69.90 24.61
CA GLY A 641 66.90 69.96 26.07
C GLY A 641 68.12 69.35 26.77
N LEU A 642 69.26 69.24 26.07
CA LEU A 642 70.53 68.73 26.60
C LEU A 642 71.28 69.86 27.34
N THR A 643 70.83 70.16 28.56
CA THR A 643 71.41 71.20 29.41
C THR A 643 72.79 70.80 29.96
N GLY A 644 73.67 71.79 30.13
CA GLY A 644 75.00 71.59 30.74
C GLY A 644 76.14 71.28 29.77
N LEU A 645 75.90 71.14 28.47
CA LEU A 645 76.97 70.94 27.47
C LEU A 645 77.93 72.15 27.40
N ARG A 646 77.39 73.37 27.53
CA ARG A 646 78.13 74.64 27.52
C ARG A 646 79.18 74.74 28.64
N GLU A 647 78.95 74.08 29.76
CA GLU A 647 79.84 74.09 30.94
C GLU A 647 80.94 73.02 30.85
N LYS A 648 80.87 72.12 29.86
CA LYS A 648 81.82 71.03 29.66
C LYS A 648 82.81 71.37 28.54
N LYS A 649 84.02 70.84 28.65
CA LYS A 649 85.03 70.98 27.59
C LYS A 649 84.54 70.25 26.32
N PRO A 650 84.79 70.80 25.12
CA PRO A 650 84.35 70.21 23.85
C PRO A 650 84.72 68.73 23.66
N ILE A 651 85.84 68.29 24.23
CA ILE A 651 86.31 66.90 24.18
C ILE A 651 85.34 65.88 24.84
N VAL A 652 84.43 66.35 25.70
CA VAL A 652 83.46 65.52 26.44
C VAL A 652 82.08 65.50 25.75
N TRP A 653 81.85 66.31 24.72
CA TRP A 653 80.57 66.41 24.03
C TRP A 653 80.20 65.11 23.30
N GLY A 654 81.17 64.49 22.62
CA GLY A 654 80.97 63.26 21.86
C GLY A 654 80.42 62.09 22.69
N PRO A 655 81.06 61.71 23.81
CA PRO A 655 80.55 60.66 24.69
C PRO A 655 79.14 60.92 25.24
N LEU A 656 78.84 62.17 25.62
CA LEU A 656 77.56 62.53 26.24
C LEU A 656 76.39 62.46 25.23
N ILE A 657 76.63 62.92 24.01
CA ILE A 657 75.62 62.90 22.93
C ILE A 657 75.41 61.46 22.43
N ARG A 658 76.46 60.64 22.35
CA ARG A 658 76.32 59.19 22.06
C ARG A 658 75.51 58.45 23.11
N GLN A 659 75.64 58.80 24.39
CA GLN A 659 74.79 58.23 25.45
C GLN A 659 73.30 58.57 25.26
N LYS A 660 72.98 59.77 24.76
CA LYS A 660 71.60 60.16 24.45
C LYS A 660 71.09 59.51 23.17
N GLN A 661 71.96 59.33 22.18
CA GLN A 661 71.68 58.58 20.95
C GLN A 661 71.22 57.15 21.27
N THR A 662 71.95 56.41 22.09
CA THR A 662 71.59 55.03 22.47
C THR A 662 70.29 54.97 23.26
N ALA A 663 70.04 55.94 24.15
CA ALA A 663 68.77 56.03 24.88
C ALA A 663 67.57 56.28 23.95
N LEU A 664 67.71 57.14 22.94
CA LEU A 664 66.67 57.41 21.94
C LEU A 664 66.42 56.21 21.03
N VAL A 665 67.47 55.50 20.59
CA VAL A 665 67.38 54.26 19.80
C VAL A 665 66.56 53.20 20.54
N ASN A 666 66.92 52.94 21.80
CA ASN A 666 66.21 51.94 22.62
C ASN A 666 64.73 52.32 22.81
N ARG A 667 64.43 53.61 22.99
CA ARG A 667 63.05 54.09 23.17
C ARG A 667 62.24 54.00 21.87
N ARG A 668 62.85 54.27 20.71
CA ARG A 668 62.24 54.09 19.39
C ARG A 668 61.88 52.61 19.15
N ASP A 669 62.81 51.71 19.42
CA ASP A 669 62.59 50.27 19.17
C ASP A 669 61.54 49.68 20.10
N ASP A 670 61.50 50.11 21.36
CA ASP A 670 60.41 49.79 22.28
C ASP A 670 59.04 50.28 21.76
N LEU A 671 58.98 51.51 21.24
CA LEU A 671 57.75 52.06 20.64
C LEU A 671 57.33 51.31 19.36
N LYS A 672 58.26 50.98 18.47
CA LYS A 672 57.98 50.21 17.24
C LYS A 672 57.43 48.82 17.57
N THR A 673 58.11 48.09 18.44
CA THR A 673 57.67 46.74 18.83
C THR A 673 56.34 46.76 19.58
N ARG A 674 56.02 47.84 20.31
CA ARG A 674 54.71 48.04 20.92
C ARG A 674 53.62 48.30 19.87
N LEU A 675 53.88 49.14 18.85
CA LEU A 675 52.93 49.40 17.76
C LEU A 675 52.67 48.16 16.90
N GLU A 676 53.70 47.40 16.51
CA GLU A 676 53.55 46.14 15.76
C GLU A 676 52.63 45.14 16.48
N LYS A 677 52.72 45.06 17.82
CA LYS A 677 51.84 44.23 18.64
C LYS A 677 50.39 44.75 18.69
N ILE A 678 50.21 46.06 18.64
CA ILE A 678 48.89 46.71 18.64
C ILE A 678 48.19 46.45 17.30
N ASP A 679 48.88 46.68 16.18
CA ASP A 679 48.34 46.50 14.82
C ASP A 679 47.98 45.03 14.56
N ALA A 680 48.87 44.10 14.89
CA ALA A 680 48.59 42.67 14.80
C ALA A 680 47.41 42.24 15.70
N GLY A 681 47.22 42.92 16.84
CA GLY A 681 46.06 42.70 17.72
C GLY A 681 44.74 43.20 17.13
N LEU A 682 44.76 44.35 16.44
CA LEU A 682 43.59 44.92 15.76
C LEU A 682 43.14 44.08 14.57
N GLU A 683 44.06 43.60 13.74
CA GLU A 683 43.76 42.69 12.62
C GLU A 683 43.11 41.38 13.12
N GLN A 684 43.65 40.80 14.19
CA GLN A 684 43.07 39.60 14.81
C GLN A 684 41.65 39.86 15.35
N ILE A 685 41.39 41.03 15.92
CA ILE A 685 40.05 41.40 16.40
C ILE A 685 39.07 41.52 15.23
N ALA A 686 39.44 42.19 14.15
CA ALA A 686 38.58 42.34 12.97
C ALA A 686 38.22 40.98 12.34
N ALA A 687 39.20 40.09 12.19
CA ALA A 687 38.98 38.73 11.68
C ALA A 687 38.03 37.90 12.59
N LEU A 688 38.15 38.06 13.92
CA LEU A 688 37.26 37.41 14.87
C LEU A 688 35.83 37.97 14.82
N GLU A 689 35.65 39.27 14.58
CA GLU A 689 34.33 39.90 14.43
C GLU A 689 33.60 39.46 13.16
N GLU A 690 34.32 39.34 12.03
CA GLU A 690 33.77 38.80 10.78
C GLU A 690 33.34 37.34 10.93
N ALA A 691 34.21 36.50 11.49
CA ALA A 691 33.89 35.09 11.78
C ALA A 691 32.69 34.95 12.74
N LEU A 692 32.55 35.86 13.72
CA LEU A 692 31.39 35.89 14.61
C LEU A 692 30.09 36.25 13.86
N SER A 693 30.15 37.20 12.93
CA SER A 693 29.00 37.57 12.10
C SER A 693 28.54 36.40 11.23
N GLU A 694 29.45 35.71 10.55
CA GLU A 694 29.13 34.55 9.70
C GLU A 694 28.48 33.42 10.50
N THR A 695 29.06 33.06 11.64
CA THR A 695 28.52 32.02 12.52
C THR A 695 27.13 32.36 13.07
N SER A 696 26.86 33.64 13.34
CA SER A 696 25.55 34.11 13.81
C SER A 696 24.43 33.95 12.74
N GLU A 697 24.73 34.15 11.46
CA GLU A 697 23.78 33.98 10.36
C GLU A 697 23.54 32.50 10.04
N GLU A 698 24.58 31.65 10.14
CA GLU A 698 24.43 30.20 10.06
C GLU A 698 23.53 29.66 11.18
N LEU A 699 23.70 30.16 12.41
CA LEU A 699 22.84 29.82 13.55
C LEU A 699 21.38 30.19 13.30
N ARG A 700 21.11 31.36 12.71
CA ARG A 700 19.75 31.79 12.38
C ARG A 700 19.07 30.84 11.40
N LYS A 701 19.78 30.43 10.33
CA LYS A 701 19.27 29.49 9.31
C LYS A 701 19.01 28.12 9.90
N LEU A 702 19.95 27.60 10.70
CA LEU A 702 19.80 26.31 11.37
C LEU A 702 18.60 26.30 12.32
N ARG A 703 18.36 27.41 13.06
CA ARG A 703 17.22 27.53 13.97
C ARG A 703 15.88 27.47 13.24
N GLN A 704 15.74 28.20 12.13
CA GLN A 704 14.53 28.14 11.30
C GLN A 704 14.29 26.74 10.74
N SER A 705 15.36 26.03 10.35
CA SER A 705 15.26 24.64 9.91
C SER A 705 14.74 23.73 11.03
N CYS A 706 15.26 23.86 12.25
CA CYS A 706 14.77 23.09 13.41
C CYS A 706 13.28 23.33 13.66
N ASP A 707 12.85 24.59 13.73
CA ASP A 707 11.45 24.95 13.99
C ASP A 707 10.50 24.35 12.92
N SER A 708 10.92 24.36 11.65
CA SER A 708 10.14 23.79 10.54
C SER A 708 10.02 22.26 10.60
N LEU A 709 11.11 21.58 10.98
CA LEU A 709 11.14 20.12 11.14
C LEU A 709 10.31 19.68 12.35
N GLU A 710 10.38 20.41 13.47
CA GLU A 710 9.57 20.17 14.67
C GLU A 710 8.07 20.27 14.37
N LEU A 711 7.65 21.29 13.62
CA LEU A 711 6.25 21.44 13.21
C LEU A 711 5.79 20.30 12.30
N THR A 712 6.64 19.87 11.36
CA THR A 712 6.34 18.77 10.42
C THR A 712 6.19 17.45 11.17
N ILE A 713 7.14 17.13 12.06
CA ILE A 713 7.09 15.94 12.92
C ILE A 713 5.82 15.92 13.77
N LYS A 714 5.40 17.06 14.30
CA LYS A 714 4.16 17.16 15.09
C LYS A 714 2.92 16.85 14.25
N ASN A 715 2.79 17.46 13.07
CA ASN A 715 1.66 17.23 12.16
C ASN A 715 1.59 15.77 11.67
N ASP A 716 2.75 15.19 11.36
CA ASP A 716 2.85 13.79 10.94
C ASP A 716 2.50 12.85 12.10
N SER A 717 2.94 13.15 13.33
CA SER A 717 2.59 12.39 14.53
C SER A 717 1.09 12.43 14.83
N ASP A 718 0.44 13.58 14.68
CA ASP A 718 -1.01 13.72 14.85
C ASP A 718 -1.78 12.92 13.78
N SER A 719 -1.29 12.95 12.54
CA SER A 719 -1.85 12.16 11.44
C SER A 719 -1.68 10.65 11.68
N LEU A 720 -0.56 10.22 12.25
CA LEU A 720 -0.31 8.83 12.63
C LEU A 720 -1.29 8.36 13.71
N GLN A 721 -1.57 9.20 14.72
CA GLN A 721 -2.58 8.89 15.74
C GLN A 721 -3.99 8.73 15.15
N GLN A 722 -4.36 9.55 14.16
CA GLN A 722 -5.63 9.41 13.47
C GLN A 722 -5.74 8.09 12.69
N LEU A 723 -4.64 7.65 12.04
CA LEU A 723 -4.61 6.36 11.35
C LEU A 723 -4.76 5.18 12.32
N TYR A 724 -4.13 5.23 13.50
CA TYR A 724 -4.33 4.21 14.54
C TYR A 724 -5.78 4.14 15.04
N LYS A 725 -6.45 5.30 15.15
CA LYS A 725 -7.86 5.34 15.55
C LYS A 725 -8.75 4.68 14.49
N LYS A 726 -8.55 5.00 13.21
CA LYS A 726 -9.31 4.41 12.09
C LYS A 726 -9.10 2.90 11.97
N GLU A 727 -7.86 2.43 12.14
CA GLU A 727 -7.56 0.99 12.16
C GLU A 727 -8.36 0.27 13.27
N LYS A 728 -8.37 0.82 14.49
CA LYS A 728 -9.13 0.24 15.61
C LYS A 728 -10.64 0.25 15.37
N GLU A 729 -11.18 1.31 14.76
CA GLU A 729 -12.60 1.39 14.40
C GLU A 729 -12.97 0.32 13.36
N SER A 730 -12.14 0.14 12.33
CA SER A 730 -12.30 -0.90 11.31
C SER A 730 -12.17 -2.32 11.89
N GLU A 731 -11.21 -2.52 12.80
CA GLU A 731 -11.05 -3.81 13.49
C GLU A 731 -12.24 -4.13 14.40
N LEU A 732 -12.79 -3.14 15.11
CA LEU A 732 -13.99 -3.31 15.91
C LEU A 732 -15.21 -3.66 15.04
N ALA A 733 -15.38 -2.98 13.90
CA ALA A 733 -16.45 -3.30 12.94
C ALA A 733 -16.32 -4.73 12.43
N ARG A 734 -15.12 -5.14 11.99
CA ARG A 734 -14.82 -6.50 11.55
C ARG A 734 -15.17 -7.55 12.61
N VAL A 735 -14.76 -7.33 13.87
CA VAL A 735 -15.03 -8.28 14.97
C VAL A 735 -16.52 -8.36 15.27
N ASN A 736 -17.23 -7.24 15.27
CA ASN A 736 -18.67 -7.21 15.49
C ASN A 736 -19.43 -7.97 14.40
N THR A 737 -19.10 -7.72 13.12
CA THR A 737 -19.71 -8.43 11.99
C THR A 737 -19.36 -9.91 11.99
N THR A 738 -18.11 -10.26 12.30
CA THR A 738 -17.69 -11.67 12.44
C THR A 738 -18.51 -12.38 13.52
N ARG A 739 -18.74 -11.73 14.67
CA ARG A 739 -19.52 -12.31 15.77
C ARG A 739 -21.01 -12.42 15.44
N LEU A 740 -21.55 -11.45 14.70
CA LEU A 740 -22.91 -11.52 14.17
C LEU A 740 -23.04 -12.75 13.26
N LEU A 741 -22.16 -12.89 12.28
CA LEU A 741 -22.16 -14.03 11.37
C LEU A 741 -21.97 -15.36 12.12
N GLU A 742 -21.08 -15.44 13.10
CA GLU A 742 -20.92 -16.65 13.92
C GLU A 742 -22.25 -17.09 14.57
N ARG A 743 -23.01 -16.15 15.16
CA ARG A 743 -24.33 -16.43 15.71
C ARG A 743 -25.32 -16.87 14.64
N THR A 744 -25.28 -16.25 13.45
CA THR A 744 -26.18 -16.63 12.35
C THR A 744 -25.89 -18.04 11.84
N PHE A 745 -24.63 -18.39 11.60
CA PHE A 745 -24.21 -19.72 11.14
C PHE A 745 -24.50 -20.81 12.19
N ALA A 746 -24.42 -20.47 13.49
CA ALA A 746 -24.79 -21.37 14.57
C ALA A 746 -26.28 -21.79 14.53
N ARG A 747 -27.19 -20.93 14.06
CA ARG A 747 -28.62 -21.29 13.87
C ARG A 747 -28.80 -22.48 12.93
N TYR A 748 -27.90 -22.63 11.97
CA TYR A 748 -27.91 -23.71 10.97
C TYR A 748 -27.00 -24.90 11.34
N GLY A 749 -26.42 -24.90 12.56
CA GLY A 749 -25.52 -25.95 13.04
C GLY A 749 -24.11 -25.91 12.46
N LEU A 750 -23.71 -24.81 11.81
CA LEU A 750 -22.38 -24.64 11.22
C LEU A 750 -21.45 -23.92 12.20
N LYS A 751 -20.29 -24.52 12.49
CA LYS A 751 -19.23 -23.86 13.26
C LYS A 751 -18.48 -22.90 12.35
N ALA A 752 -18.59 -21.59 12.60
CA ALA A 752 -18.00 -20.55 11.76
C ALA A 752 -17.43 -19.40 12.61
N SER A 753 -16.51 -19.72 13.52
CA SER A 753 -15.93 -18.78 14.49
C SER A 753 -14.87 -17.83 13.91
N THR A 754 -14.46 -18.03 12.66
CA THR A 754 -13.49 -17.16 11.98
C THR A 754 -14.02 -16.71 10.61
N PRO A 755 -13.60 -15.53 10.10
CA PRO A 755 -13.99 -15.05 8.77
C PRO A 755 -13.73 -16.06 7.65
N ALA A 756 -12.59 -16.76 7.69
CA ALA A 756 -12.25 -17.79 6.70
C ALA A 756 -13.23 -18.97 6.74
N MET A 757 -13.59 -19.44 7.94
CA MET A 757 -14.59 -20.51 8.10
C MET A 757 -15.99 -20.04 7.68
N GLN A 758 -16.36 -18.78 7.92
CA GLN A 758 -17.63 -18.21 7.48
C GLN A 758 -17.71 -18.19 5.95
N LYS A 759 -16.66 -17.71 5.28
CA LYS A 759 -16.56 -17.74 3.81
C LYS A 759 -16.59 -19.16 3.24
N GLN A 760 -15.90 -20.10 3.89
CA GLN A 760 -15.90 -21.51 3.48
C GLN A 760 -17.27 -22.17 3.66
N ASN A 761 -18.00 -21.84 4.72
CA ASN A 761 -19.29 -22.42 5.04
C ASN A 761 -20.46 -21.75 4.29
N PHE A 762 -20.29 -20.53 3.79
CA PHE A 762 -21.35 -19.79 3.09
C PHE A 762 -21.97 -20.56 1.89
N PRO A 763 -21.20 -21.23 1.01
CA PRO A 763 -21.76 -22.09 -0.04
C PRO A 763 -22.67 -23.22 0.48
N THR A 764 -22.47 -23.68 1.70
CA THR A 764 -23.35 -24.68 2.34
C THR A 764 -24.72 -24.09 2.63
N LEU A 765 -24.79 -22.82 3.05
CA LEU A 765 -26.07 -22.11 3.24
C LEU A 765 -26.77 -21.85 1.90
N VAL A 766 -26.03 -21.51 0.84
CA VAL A 766 -26.56 -21.38 -0.52
C VAL A 766 -27.25 -22.68 -0.96
N LYS A 767 -26.55 -23.82 -0.84
CA LYS A 767 -27.13 -25.13 -1.20
C LYS A 767 -28.38 -25.47 -0.38
N ARG A 768 -28.41 -25.10 0.90
CA ARG A 768 -29.58 -25.32 1.76
C ARG A 768 -30.76 -24.44 1.35
N ARG A 769 -30.54 -23.17 0.97
CA ARG A 769 -31.57 -22.30 0.39
C ARG A 769 -32.15 -22.89 -0.90
N GLU A 770 -31.29 -23.34 -1.82
CA GLU A 770 -31.72 -23.96 -3.08
C GLU A 770 -32.56 -25.23 -2.84
N GLN A 771 -32.12 -26.07 -1.90
CA GLN A 771 -32.88 -27.26 -1.48
C GLN A 771 -34.23 -26.89 -0.86
N TRP A 772 -34.28 -25.86 -0.01
CA TRP A 772 -35.52 -25.38 0.57
C TRP A 772 -36.50 -24.84 -0.48
N LEU A 773 -36.01 -24.07 -1.46
CA LEU A 773 -36.82 -23.57 -2.57
C LEU A 773 -37.34 -24.72 -3.45
N ALA A 774 -36.52 -25.72 -3.74
CA ALA A 774 -36.92 -26.91 -4.48
C ALA A 774 -38.01 -27.70 -3.72
N TRP A 775 -37.85 -27.89 -2.41
CA TRP A 775 -38.88 -28.53 -1.58
C TRP A 775 -40.16 -27.70 -1.48
N SER A 776 -40.06 -26.38 -1.38
CA SER A 776 -41.24 -25.50 -1.37
C SER A 776 -42.01 -25.59 -2.69
N SER A 777 -41.30 -25.58 -3.83
CA SER A 777 -41.91 -25.77 -5.16
C SER A 777 -42.54 -27.16 -5.28
N GLU A 778 -41.83 -28.22 -4.89
CA GLU A 778 -42.36 -29.59 -4.91
C GLU A 778 -43.59 -29.73 -4.00
N HIS A 779 -43.59 -29.07 -2.84
CA HIS A 779 -44.73 -29.07 -1.92
C HIS A 779 -45.93 -28.33 -2.52
N GLU A 780 -45.74 -27.16 -3.13
CA GLU A 780 -46.80 -26.42 -3.82
C GLU A 780 -47.37 -27.20 -5.01
N GLU A 781 -46.51 -27.81 -5.83
CA GLU A 781 -46.91 -28.65 -6.97
C GLU A 781 -47.69 -29.89 -6.50
N LEU A 782 -47.21 -30.59 -5.47
CA LEU A 782 -47.89 -31.73 -4.88
C LEU A 782 -49.25 -31.32 -4.29
N SER A 783 -49.32 -30.22 -3.56
CA SER A 783 -50.56 -29.74 -2.95
C SER A 783 -51.59 -29.33 -4.01
N ALA A 784 -51.15 -28.65 -5.09
CA ALA A 784 -52.00 -28.31 -6.23
C ALA A 784 -52.48 -29.56 -6.99
N ALA A 785 -51.60 -30.56 -7.19
CA ALA A 785 -51.97 -31.83 -7.81
C ALA A 785 -52.98 -32.62 -6.95
N ILE A 786 -52.76 -32.67 -5.63
CA ILE A 786 -53.70 -33.28 -4.67
C ILE A 786 -55.06 -32.58 -4.73
N ALA A 787 -55.10 -31.23 -4.73
CA ALA A 787 -56.34 -30.48 -4.82
C ALA A 787 -57.09 -30.78 -6.13
N LYS A 788 -56.38 -30.82 -7.26
CA LYS A 788 -56.94 -31.15 -8.58
C LYS A 788 -57.48 -32.58 -8.64
N ASP A 789 -56.69 -33.56 -8.21
CA ASP A 789 -57.08 -34.96 -8.24
C ASP A 789 -58.22 -35.25 -7.24
N ALA A 790 -58.28 -34.54 -6.10
CA ALA A 790 -59.37 -34.61 -5.14
C ALA A 790 -60.68 -34.09 -5.73
N GLU A 791 -60.63 -32.98 -6.47
CA GLU A 791 -61.81 -32.44 -7.15
C GLU A 791 -62.27 -33.34 -8.30
N GLN A 792 -61.34 -33.87 -9.10
CA GLN A 792 -61.66 -34.90 -10.11
C GLN A 792 -62.30 -36.13 -9.48
N LEU A 793 -61.76 -36.62 -8.35
CA LEU A 793 -62.33 -37.74 -7.62
C LEU A 793 -63.75 -37.43 -7.11
N ARG A 794 -64.04 -36.20 -6.66
CA ARG A 794 -65.41 -35.80 -6.28
C ARG A 794 -66.35 -35.89 -7.48
N SER A 795 -65.99 -35.26 -8.61
CA SER A 795 -66.82 -35.28 -9.82
C SER A 795 -67.07 -36.68 -10.37
N GLU A 796 -66.06 -37.56 -10.35
CA GLU A 796 -66.18 -38.97 -10.78
C GLU A 796 -67.01 -39.79 -9.80
N ASN A 797 -66.93 -39.52 -8.48
CA ASN A 797 -67.83 -40.17 -7.52
C ASN A 797 -69.29 -39.72 -7.70
N GLU A 798 -69.54 -38.44 -7.98
CA GLU A 798 -70.88 -37.95 -8.31
C GLU A 798 -71.42 -38.65 -9.56
N LEU A 799 -70.62 -38.72 -10.63
CA LEU A 799 -70.96 -39.46 -11.85
C LEU A 799 -71.24 -40.94 -11.55
N TYR A 800 -70.41 -41.59 -10.73
CA TYR A 800 -70.64 -42.96 -10.27
C TYR A 800 -71.98 -43.12 -9.55
N THR A 801 -72.36 -42.17 -8.69
CA THR A 801 -73.66 -42.25 -7.98
C THR A 801 -74.85 -42.12 -8.93
N VAL A 802 -74.79 -41.19 -9.88
CA VAL A 802 -75.83 -41.00 -10.91
C VAL A 802 -75.92 -42.24 -11.79
N GLN A 803 -74.79 -42.70 -12.32
CA GLN A 803 -74.71 -43.87 -13.18
C GLN A 803 -75.21 -45.14 -12.46
N LYS A 804 -74.84 -45.34 -11.19
CA LYS A 804 -75.32 -46.47 -10.39
C LYS A 804 -76.83 -46.45 -10.22
N LYS A 805 -77.43 -45.27 -10.05
CA LYS A 805 -78.88 -45.11 -9.98
C LYS A 805 -79.54 -45.46 -11.31
N THR A 806 -79.01 -44.98 -12.43
CA THR A 806 -79.57 -45.29 -13.77
C THR A 806 -79.55 -46.80 -14.07
N VAL A 807 -78.48 -47.50 -13.69
CA VAL A 807 -78.41 -48.97 -13.81
C VAL A 807 -79.51 -49.63 -12.97
N GLY A 808 -79.71 -49.20 -11.72
CA GLY A 808 -80.78 -49.71 -10.85
C GLY A 808 -82.19 -49.43 -11.40
N ASP A 809 -82.42 -48.25 -11.97
CA ASP A 809 -83.71 -47.90 -12.61
C ASP A 809 -83.97 -48.79 -13.86
N ILE A 810 -82.94 -49.13 -14.64
CA ILE A 810 -83.07 -50.04 -15.79
C ILE A 810 -83.33 -51.49 -15.32
N GLU A 811 -82.67 -51.95 -14.25
CA GLU A 811 -82.87 -53.29 -13.67
C GLU A 811 -84.32 -53.46 -13.18
N THR A 812 -84.87 -52.48 -12.46
CA THR A 812 -86.27 -52.52 -12.01
C THR A 812 -87.27 -52.51 -13.18
N ASN A 813 -87.00 -51.74 -14.24
CA ASN A 813 -87.83 -51.74 -15.45
C ASN A 813 -87.79 -53.09 -16.18
N LEU A 814 -86.62 -53.73 -16.25
CA LEU A 814 -86.46 -55.06 -16.84
C LEU A 814 -87.25 -56.14 -16.08
N GLU A 815 -87.26 -56.07 -14.75
CA GLU A 815 -88.07 -56.96 -13.91
C GLU A 815 -89.57 -56.77 -14.19
N ALA A 816 -90.04 -55.52 -14.31
CA ALA A 816 -91.43 -55.21 -14.64
C ALA A 816 -91.85 -55.71 -16.03
N ILE A 817 -90.99 -55.56 -17.05
CA ILE A 817 -91.23 -56.07 -18.41
C ILE A 817 -91.26 -57.61 -18.41
N ALA A 818 -90.33 -58.26 -17.70
CA ALA A 818 -90.29 -59.72 -17.58
C ALA A 818 -91.56 -60.28 -16.93
N GLU A 819 -92.09 -59.61 -15.90
CA GLU A 819 -93.33 -60.02 -15.24
C GLU A 819 -94.56 -59.85 -16.16
N LYS A 820 -94.62 -58.76 -16.94
CA LYS A 820 -95.67 -58.55 -17.95
C LYS A 820 -95.63 -59.61 -19.06
N LEU A 821 -94.45 -59.91 -19.61
CA LEU A 821 -94.28 -60.96 -20.60
C LEU A 821 -94.75 -62.32 -20.10
N LYS A 822 -94.44 -62.66 -18.83
CA LYS A 822 -94.89 -63.91 -18.21
C LYS A 822 -96.41 -63.99 -18.09
N LYS A 823 -97.10 -62.87 -17.82
CA LYS A 823 -98.57 -62.79 -17.81
C LYS A 823 -99.15 -62.97 -19.22
N LEU A 824 -98.64 -62.23 -20.21
CA LEU A 824 -99.10 -62.33 -21.60
C LEU A 824 -98.90 -63.74 -22.18
N GLN A 825 -97.76 -64.37 -21.91
CA GLN A 825 -97.48 -65.76 -22.33
C GLN A 825 -98.43 -66.77 -21.67
N LYS A 826 -98.83 -66.54 -20.42
CA LYS A 826 -99.83 -67.36 -19.73
C LYS A 826 -101.21 -67.19 -20.38
N ASP A 827 -101.64 -65.96 -20.63
CA ASP A 827 -102.94 -65.64 -21.23
C ASP A 827 -103.04 -66.20 -22.67
N ARG A 828 -101.94 -66.18 -23.44
CA ARG A 828 -101.83 -66.83 -24.75
C ARG A 828 -102.03 -68.35 -24.65
N HIS A 829 -101.37 -68.99 -23.68
CA HIS A 829 -101.45 -70.44 -23.48
C HIS A 829 -102.85 -70.88 -23.03
N GLU A 830 -103.57 -70.08 -22.23
CA GLU A 830 -104.96 -70.37 -21.85
C GLU A 830 -105.94 -70.27 -23.04
N ALA A 831 -105.64 -69.47 -24.07
CA ALA A 831 -106.55 -69.20 -25.19
C ALA A 831 -106.55 -70.28 -26.29
N ILE A 832 -105.38 -70.74 -26.75
CA ILE A 832 -105.28 -71.80 -27.80
C ILE A 832 -104.20 -72.86 -27.50
N ALA A 833 -103.75 -72.96 -26.24
CA ALA A 833 -102.69 -73.87 -25.80
C ALA A 833 -101.38 -73.68 -26.61
N ASN A 834 -100.89 -74.75 -27.24
CA ASN A 834 -99.68 -74.74 -28.06
C ASN A 834 -99.99 -74.72 -29.58
N HIS A 835 -101.26 -74.57 -29.97
CA HIS A 835 -101.64 -74.50 -31.38
C HIS A 835 -101.27 -73.13 -31.95
N SER A 836 -100.89 -73.09 -33.24
CA SER A 836 -100.76 -71.81 -33.92
C SER A 836 -102.13 -71.22 -34.25
N PRO A 837 -102.28 -69.87 -34.26
CA PRO A 837 -103.49 -69.19 -34.72
C PRO A 837 -104.03 -69.74 -36.05
N ASP A 838 -103.13 -70.08 -36.97
CA ASP A 838 -103.46 -70.51 -38.33
C ASP A 838 -103.83 -72.00 -38.41
N GLU A 839 -103.22 -72.88 -37.60
CA GLU A 839 -103.66 -74.28 -37.49
C GLU A 839 -105.02 -74.40 -36.79
N PHE A 840 -105.26 -73.59 -35.76
CA PHE A 840 -106.52 -73.60 -35.01
C PHE A 840 -107.67 -73.07 -35.87
N ILE A 841 -107.47 -71.95 -36.59
CA ILE A 841 -108.45 -71.44 -37.56
C ILE A 841 -108.60 -72.41 -38.73
N GLY A 842 -107.52 -72.90 -39.33
CA GLY A 842 -107.57 -73.71 -40.55
C GLY A 842 -108.38 -75.00 -40.41
N ALA A 843 -108.33 -75.65 -39.24
CA ALA A 843 -109.16 -76.83 -38.96
C ALA A 843 -110.67 -76.50 -38.92
N ILE A 844 -111.03 -75.34 -38.35
CA ILE A 844 -112.43 -74.90 -38.20
C ILE A 844 -112.95 -74.26 -39.50
N GLU A 845 -112.08 -73.54 -40.22
CA GLU A 845 -112.34 -73.06 -41.58
C GLU A 845 -112.60 -74.23 -42.50
N SER A 846 -111.83 -75.32 -42.47
CA SER A 846 -112.11 -76.48 -43.30
C SER A 846 -113.46 -77.14 -43.00
N GLU A 847 -113.91 -77.16 -41.74
CA GLU A 847 -115.21 -77.70 -41.34
C GLU A 847 -116.36 -76.76 -41.77
N CYS A 848 -116.21 -75.45 -41.54
CA CYS A 848 -117.17 -74.43 -41.97
C CYS A 848 -117.22 -74.30 -43.49
N GLU A 849 -116.08 -74.35 -44.18
CA GLU A 849 -115.96 -74.36 -45.64
C GLU A 849 -116.55 -75.63 -46.24
N ASN A 850 -116.43 -76.80 -45.63
CA ASN A 850 -117.12 -77.99 -46.15
C ASN A 850 -118.65 -77.86 -46.04
N ALA A 851 -119.16 -77.38 -44.90
CA ALA A 851 -120.59 -77.16 -44.72
C ALA A 851 -121.12 -76.01 -45.61
N LYS A 852 -120.33 -74.94 -45.77
CA LYS A 852 -120.55 -73.86 -46.72
C LYS A 852 -120.50 -74.37 -48.15
N ARG A 853 -119.52 -75.18 -48.51
CA ARG A 853 -119.36 -75.74 -49.86
C ARG A 853 -120.56 -76.61 -50.21
N LEU A 854 -121.08 -77.42 -49.29
CA LEU A 854 -122.27 -78.22 -49.55
C LEU A 854 -123.54 -77.36 -49.70
N LYS A 855 -123.68 -76.30 -48.89
CA LYS A 855 -124.74 -75.29 -49.08
C LYS A 855 -124.57 -74.55 -50.39
N ASP A 856 -123.41 -73.96 -50.63
CA ASP A 856 -123.09 -73.15 -51.79
C ASP A 856 -123.10 -74.02 -53.04
N GLU A 857 -122.75 -75.31 -53.02
CA GLU A 857 -122.96 -76.23 -54.14
C GLU A 857 -124.46 -76.37 -54.43
N ALA A 858 -125.31 -76.50 -53.41
CA ALA A 858 -126.75 -76.55 -53.61
C ALA A 858 -127.37 -75.19 -53.98
N GLN A 859 -126.82 -74.07 -53.48
CA GLN A 859 -127.25 -72.69 -53.75
C GLN A 859 -126.78 -72.24 -55.12
N THR A 860 -125.52 -72.46 -55.47
CA THR A 860 -124.99 -72.27 -56.82
C THR A 860 -125.70 -73.16 -57.81
N VAL A 861 -126.07 -74.40 -57.49
CA VAL A 861 -126.88 -75.18 -58.43
C VAL A 861 -128.28 -74.59 -58.60
N TYR A 862 -128.84 -73.89 -57.62
CA TYR A 862 -130.12 -73.19 -57.75
C TYR A 862 -130.01 -71.81 -58.43
N GLU A 863 -129.17 -70.94 -57.90
CA GLU A 863 -128.85 -69.60 -58.41
C GLU A 863 -128.17 -69.67 -59.76
N ALA A 864 -127.20 -70.56 -60.02
CA ALA A 864 -126.64 -70.72 -61.38
C ALA A 864 -127.63 -71.31 -62.38
N ARG A 865 -128.85 -71.67 -61.96
CA ARG A 865 -129.95 -71.93 -62.89
C ARG A 865 -130.90 -70.75 -62.94
N GLN A 866 -131.25 -70.15 -61.80
CA GLN A 866 -132.14 -68.99 -61.66
C GLN A 866 -131.53 -67.68 -62.22
N ASN A 867 -130.31 -67.33 -61.80
CA ASN A 867 -129.52 -66.19 -62.28
C ASN A 867 -129.01 -66.42 -63.69
N ALA A 868 -128.60 -67.64 -64.05
CA ALA A 868 -128.20 -67.87 -65.43
C ALA A 868 -129.37 -67.60 -66.41
N LEU A 869 -130.62 -67.72 -65.97
CA LEU A 869 -131.78 -67.28 -66.76
C LEU A 869 -131.97 -65.74 -66.74
N ASN A 870 -131.76 -65.08 -65.60
CA ASN A 870 -132.05 -63.65 -65.39
C ASN A 870 -130.86 -62.71 -65.75
N GLU A 871 -129.63 -63.01 -65.32
CA GLU A 871 -128.40 -62.27 -65.66
C GLU A 871 -128.12 -62.28 -67.16
N ASN A 872 -128.45 -63.38 -67.83
CA ASN A 872 -128.36 -63.43 -69.28
C ASN A 872 -129.20 -62.35 -69.98
N LEU A 873 -130.30 -61.91 -69.35
CA LEU A 873 -131.25 -60.98 -69.94
C LEU A 873 -130.93 -59.52 -69.56
N GLU A 874 -130.43 -59.25 -68.34
CA GLU A 874 -130.15 -57.88 -67.88
C GLU A 874 -128.73 -57.38 -68.23
N LYS A 875 -127.74 -58.27 -68.23
CA LYS A 875 -126.32 -57.90 -68.35
C LYS A 875 -125.88 -57.60 -69.80
N ILE A 876 -126.75 -57.91 -70.75
CA ILE A 876 -126.63 -57.45 -72.14
C ILE A 876 -126.88 -55.94 -72.26
N ASP A 877 -127.80 -55.37 -71.47
CA ASP A 877 -128.32 -54.02 -71.74
C ASP A 877 -127.51 -52.91 -71.05
N SER A 878 -126.85 -53.17 -69.91
CA SER A 878 -126.12 -52.12 -69.16
C SER A 878 -124.67 -51.91 -69.62
N LEU A 879 -123.96 -53.00 -69.98
CA LEU A 879 -122.53 -52.92 -70.35
C LEU A 879 -122.30 -52.24 -71.72
N GLU A 880 -123.31 -52.10 -72.57
CA GLU A 880 -123.17 -51.35 -73.84
C GLU A 880 -123.10 -49.83 -73.62
N GLY A 881 -123.59 -49.31 -72.48
CA GLY A 881 -123.65 -47.88 -72.16
C GLY A 881 -122.36 -47.30 -71.55
N GLU A 882 -121.83 -47.93 -70.50
CA GLU A 882 -120.71 -47.38 -69.70
C GLU A 882 -119.36 -47.36 -70.46
N ARG A 883 -119.17 -48.26 -71.42
CA ARG A 883 -117.91 -48.36 -72.19
C ARG A 883 -117.57 -47.08 -72.97
N ASN A 884 -118.57 -46.36 -73.47
CA ASN A 884 -118.35 -45.30 -74.45
C ASN A 884 -117.96 -43.95 -73.82
N GLU A 885 -118.29 -43.69 -72.56
CA GLU A 885 -117.96 -42.43 -71.88
C GLU A 885 -116.51 -42.35 -71.39
N ILE A 886 -115.95 -43.47 -70.93
CA ILE A 886 -114.61 -43.53 -70.33
C ILE A 886 -113.50 -43.38 -71.40
N GLN A 887 -113.74 -43.90 -72.61
CA GLN A 887 -112.80 -43.83 -73.75
C GLN A 887 -112.40 -42.39 -74.14
N LEU A 888 -113.30 -41.43 -73.98
CA LEU A 888 -113.08 -40.04 -74.39
C LEU A 888 -112.23 -39.24 -73.38
N LYS A 889 -112.34 -39.55 -72.08
CA LYS A 889 -111.68 -38.79 -70.99
C LYS A 889 -110.18 -39.08 -70.88
N VAL A 890 -109.79 -40.32 -71.15
CA VAL A 890 -108.40 -40.81 -71.06
C VAL A 890 -107.48 -40.19 -72.12
N ALA A 891 -107.99 -39.98 -73.33
CA ALA A 891 -107.19 -39.55 -74.48
C ALA A 891 -106.68 -38.10 -74.35
N GLU A 892 -107.45 -37.23 -73.69
CA GLU A 892 -107.13 -35.81 -73.55
C GLU A 892 -106.02 -35.54 -72.52
N LEU A 893 -106.11 -36.16 -71.33
CA LEU A 893 -105.18 -35.94 -70.24
C LEU A 893 -103.78 -36.49 -70.55
N SER A 894 -103.71 -37.62 -71.26
CA SER A 894 -102.44 -38.28 -71.57
C SER A 894 -101.61 -37.59 -72.67
N ALA A 895 -102.20 -36.73 -73.49
CA ALA A 895 -101.47 -35.94 -74.49
C ALA A 895 -100.68 -34.76 -73.88
N ASN A 896 -101.22 -34.10 -72.85
CA ASN A 896 -100.60 -32.92 -72.22
C ASN A 896 -99.38 -33.27 -71.37
N PHE A 897 -99.41 -34.39 -70.66
CA PHE A 897 -98.33 -34.83 -69.77
C PHE A 897 -97.04 -35.20 -70.53
N VAL A 898 -97.16 -35.75 -71.75
CA VAL A 898 -96.02 -36.12 -72.61
C VAL A 898 -95.22 -34.89 -73.09
N LEU A 899 -95.85 -33.72 -73.24
CA LEU A 899 -95.16 -32.49 -73.62
C LEU A 899 -94.27 -31.92 -72.50
N ASN A 900 -94.71 -32.03 -71.23
CA ASN A 900 -93.96 -31.51 -70.08
C ASN A 900 -92.78 -32.40 -69.66
N LEU A 901 -92.89 -33.73 -69.85
CA LEU A 901 -91.80 -34.69 -69.59
C LEU A 901 -90.51 -34.36 -70.38
N ASN A 902 -90.65 -34.06 -71.67
CA ASN A 902 -89.51 -33.74 -72.55
C ASN A 902 -88.79 -32.43 -72.15
N LYS A 903 -89.51 -31.45 -71.58
CA LYS A 903 -88.95 -30.14 -71.20
C LYS A 903 -88.00 -30.21 -70.00
N TYR A 904 -88.18 -31.17 -69.09
CA TYR A 904 -87.34 -31.38 -67.91
C TYR A 904 -86.30 -32.50 -68.07
N GLY A 905 -86.18 -33.07 -69.28
CA GLY A 905 -85.17 -34.07 -69.62
C GLY A 905 -85.56 -35.51 -69.29
N PHE A 906 -86.85 -35.82 -69.17
CA PHE A 906 -87.37 -37.19 -69.02
C PHE A 906 -87.96 -37.69 -70.35
N PRO A 907 -87.40 -38.74 -70.97
CA PRO A 907 -87.82 -39.21 -72.29
C PRO A 907 -89.18 -39.93 -72.32
N ASN A 908 -89.70 -40.38 -71.16
CA ASN A 908 -91.01 -41.01 -71.05
C ASN A 908 -91.51 -41.03 -69.59
N GLU A 909 -92.80 -41.33 -69.44
CA GLU A 909 -93.53 -41.48 -68.16
C GLU A 909 -92.86 -42.49 -67.20
N VAL A 910 -92.20 -43.53 -67.73
CA VAL A 910 -91.51 -44.57 -66.96
C VAL A 910 -90.22 -44.07 -66.31
N THR A 911 -89.43 -43.25 -67.00
CA THR A 911 -88.16 -42.71 -66.49
C THR A 911 -88.37 -41.62 -65.44
N PHE A 912 -89.48 -40.88 -65.53
CA PHE A 912 -89.92 -39.91 -64.52
C PHE A 912 -90.20 -40.59 -63.16
N LEU A 913 -91.01 -41.65 -63.13
CA LEU A 913 -91.38 -42.35 -61.89
C LEU A 913 -90.20 -42.96 -61.13
N SER A 914 -89.13 -43.35 -61.83
CA SER A 914 -87.95 -43.94 -61.20
C SER A 914 -87.03 -42.92 -60.48
N SER A 915 -87.30 -41.62 -60.58
CA SER A 915 -86.43 -40.53 -60.08
C SER A 915 -87.01 -39.70 -58.93
N VAL A 916 -88.19 -40.05 -58.41
CA VAL A 916 -88.91 -39.34 -57.35
C VAL A 916 -88.46 -39.87 -55.97
N ILE A 917 -88.05 -38.98 -55.04
CA ILE A 917 -87.66 -39.29 -53.65
C ILE A 917 -88.38 -38.36 -52.66
N SER A 918 -88.38 -38.67 -51.35
CA SER A 918 -89.11 -37.87 -50.34
C SER A 918 -88.42 -36.53 -50.01
N SER A 919 -89.21 -35.52 -49.61
CA SER A 919 -88.72 -34.16 -49.33
C SER A 919 -87.71 -34.08 -48.16
N THR A 920 -87.84 -34.93 -47.15
CA THR A 920 -86.90 -35.05 -46.01
C THR A 920 -85.55 -35.64 -46.40
N GLN A 921 -85.51 -36.49 -47.42
CA GLN A 921 -84.27 -37.08 -47.93
C GLN A 921 -83.48 -36.07 -48.79
N LEU A 922 -84.13 -35.07 -49.37
CA LEU A 922 -83.51 -34.04 -50.20
C LEU A 922 -82.71 -33.02 -49.36
N SER A 923 -83.25 -32.56 -48.23
CA SER A 923 -82.59 -31.55 -47.37
C SER A 923 -81.38 -32.10 -46.59
N GLU A 924 -81.43 -33.35 -46.13
CA GLU A 924 -80.31 -33.97 -45.40
C GLU A 924 -79.10 -34.21 -46.31
N LEU A 925 -79.33 -34.50 -47.60
CA LEU A 925 -78.26 -34.62 -48.59
C LEU A 925 -77.62 -33.25 -48.91
N GLU A 926 -78.36 -32.15 -48.85
CA GLU A 926 -77.81 -30.80 -49.07
C GLU A 926 -76.87 -30.36 -47.95
N ARG A 927 -77.25 -30.62 -46.68
CA ARG A 927 -76.44 -30.31 -45.50
C ARG A 927 -75.12 -31.08 -45.46
N GLN A 928 -75.14 -32.36 -45.83
CA GLN A 928 -73.94 -33.20 -45.88
C GLN A 928 -72.94 -32.73 -46.97
N SER A 929 -73.44 -32.13 -48.06
CA SER A 929 -72.58 -31.60 -49.13
C SER A 929 -71.81 -30.35 -48.73
N THR A 930 -72.39 -29.47 -47.90
CA THR A 930 -71.75 -28.19 -47.51
C THR A 930 -70.69 -28.41 -46.43
N GLU A 931 -70.97 -29.23 -45.43
CA GLU A 931 -70.04 -29.54 -44.32
C GLU A 931 -68.72 -30.17 -44.81
N LEU A 932 -68.78 -31.07 -45.80
CA LEU A 932 -67.59 -31.71 -46.37
C LEU A 932 -66.70 -30.71 -47.15
N SER A 933 -67.30 -29.69 -47.78
CA SER A 933 -66.57 -28.70 -48.57
C SER A 933 -65.79 -27.68 -47.72
N GLU A 934 -66.33 -27.28 -46.57
CA GLU A 934 -65.65 -26.36 -45.65
C GLU A 934 -64.47 -27.03 -44.95
N ARG A 935 -64.62 -28.30 -44.55
CA ARG A 935 -63.55 -29.09 -43.92
C ARG A 935 -62.36 -29.34 -44.86
N LEU A 936 -62.60 -29.50 -46.15
CA LEU A 936 -61.50 -29.63 -47.13
C LEU A 936 -60.68 -28.33 -47.22
N LYS A 937 -61.35 -27.19 -47.32
CA LYS A 937 -60.71 -25.88 -47.48
C LYS A 937 -59.82 -25.50 -46.27
N THR A 938 -60.24 -25.83 -45.06
CA THR A 938 -59.45 -25.55 -43.84
C THR A 938 -58.17 -26.37 -43.80
N TYR A 939 -58.22 -27.67 -44.08
CA TYR A 939 -57.01 -28.52 -44.09
C TYR A 939 -56.06 -28.17 -45.24
N GLU A 940 -56.56 -27.72 -46.40
CA GLU A 940 -55.71 -27.26 -47.50
C GLU A 940 -54.90 -26.01 -47.13
N THR A 941 -55.55 -24.99 -46.57
CA THR A 941 -54.87 -23.74 -46.17
C THR A 941 -53.79 -23.96 -45.11
N GLN A 942 -54.03 -24.82 -44.12
CA GLN A 942 -53.05 -25.14 -43.08
C GLN A 942 -51.85 -25.93 -43.62
N LEU A 943 -52.09 -26.82 -44.59
CA LEU A 943 -51.06 -27.65 -45.19
C LEU A 943 -50.12 -26.81 -46.08
N ASP A 944 -50.66 -25.83 -46.81
CA ASP A 944 -49.86 -24.93 -47.64
C ASP A 944 -48.98 -23.99 -46.80
N GLN A 945 -49.52 -23.43 -45.70
CA GLN A 945 -48.74 -22.61 -44.75
C GLN A 945 -47.55 -23.39 -44.17
N LYS A 946 -47.77 -24.64 -43.73
CA LYS A 946 -46.71 -25.46 -43.14
C LYS A 946 -45.65 -25.90 -44.15
N LYS A 947 -46.04 -26.12 -45.41
CA LYS A 947 -45.09 -26.38 -46.51
C LYS A 947 -44.21 -25.18 -46.83
N GLU A 948 -44.74 -23.96 -46.75
CA GLU A 948 -43.98 -22.73 -46.97
C GLU A 948 -42.96 -22.49 -45.84
N GLU A 949 -43.35 -22.73 -44.57
CA GLU A 949 -42.44 -22.72 -43.42
C GLU A 949 -41.29 -23.74 -43.56
N LEU A 950 -41.59 -24.96 -44.02
CA LEU A 950 -40.59 -25.99 -44.28
C LEU A 950 -39.61 -25.56 -45.40
N ALA A 951 -40.13 -25.03 -46.51
CA ALA A 951 -39.32 -24.56 -47.63
C ALA A 951 -38.40 -23.38 -47.24
N GLY A 952 -38.85 -22.52 -46.32
CA GLY A 952 -38.03 -21.45 -45.76
C GLY A 952 -36.85 -21.97 -44.93
N LEU A 953 -37.07 -22.99 -44.10
CA LEU A 953 -36.02 -23.58 -43.25
C LEU A 953 -35.05 -24.48 -44.02
N GLU A 954 -35.50 -25.19 -45.05
CA GLU A 954 -34.65 -26.04 -45.90
C GLU A 954 -33.65 -25.21 -46.73
N LYS A 955 -33.99 -23.96 -47.10
CA LYS A 955 -33.06 -23.03 -47.80
C LYS A 955 -31.84 -22.61 -46.99
N LEU A 956 -31.84 -22.79 -45.66
CA LEU A 956 -30.72 -22.38 -44.79
C LEU A 956 -29.53 -23.36 -44.84
N GLU A 957 -29.71 -24.57 -45.38
CA GLU A 957 -28.66 -25.58 -45.67
C GLU A 957 -27.55 -25.73 -44.62
N LEU A 958 -27.91 -25.75 -43.32
CA LEU A 958 -26.90 -25.73 -42.25
C LEU A 958 -26.06 -27.03 -42.19
N THR A 959 -26.62 -28.18 -42.60
CA THR A 959 -25.91 -29.48 -42.66
C THR A 959 -26.63 -30.54 -43.51
N HIS A 960 -25.90 -31.55 -43.98
CA HIS A 960 -26.46 -32.79 -44.58
C HIS A 960 -26.40 -34.02 -43.66
N LEU A 961 -25.94 -33.86 -42.42
CA LEU A 961 -25.82 -34.94 -41.44
C LEU A 961 -27.16 -35.22 -40.76
N THR A 962 -27.39 -36.48 -40.43
CA THR A 962 -28.61 -36.89 -39.71
C THR A 962 -28.53 -36.52 -38.23
N ARG A 963 -29.69 -36.37 -37.57
CA ARG A 963 -29.75 -36.01 -36.14
C ARG A 963 -28.93 -36.97 -35.26
N SER A 964 -28.98 -38.28 -35.51
CA SER A 964 -28.19 -39.23 -34.72
C SER A 964 -26.69 -39.09 -34.94
N GLN A 965 -26.25 -38.77 -36.16
CA GLN A 965 -24.84 -38.51 -36.45
C GLN A 965 -24.36 -37.22 -35.76
N LEU A 966 -25.18 -36.17 -35.72
CA LEU A 966 -24.85 -34.93 -35.03
C LEU A 966 -24.85 -35.11 -33.50
N ASP A 967 -25.80 -35.84 -32.93
CA ASP A 967 -25.84 -36.17 -31.50
C ASP A 967 -24.63 -37.03 -31.09
N GLU A 968 -24.21 -37.98 -31.92
CA GLU A 968 -23.01 -38.80 -31.69
C GLU A 968 -21.73 -37.95 -31.72
N ILE A 969 -21.58 -37.04 -32.69
CA ILE A 969 -20.44 -36.11 -32.75
C ILE A 969 -20.49 -35.13 -31.57
N LEU A 970 -21.67 -34.65 -31.17
CA LEU A 970 -21.83 -33.76 -30.01
C LEU A 970 -21.39 -34.46 -28.73
N ASN A 971 -21.82 -35.70 -28.49
CA ASN A 971 -21.43 -36.49 -27.32
C ASN A 971 -19.92 -36.74 -27.32
N GLN A 972 -19.34 -37.16 -28.45
CA GLN A 972 -17.88 -37.36 -28.56
C GLN A 972 -17.09 -36.07 -28.28
N LYS A 973 -17.54 -34.92 -28.80
CA LYS A 973 -16.88 -33.62 -28.59
C LYS A 973 -17.09 -33.08 -27.18
N SER A 974 -18.24 -33.34 -26.57
CA SER A 974 -18.53 -32.98 -25.18
C SER A 974 -17.71 -33.83 -24.20
N ASP A 975 -17.59 -35.13 -24.44
CA ASP A 975 -16.74 -36.02 -23.65
C ASP A 975 -15.27 -35.61 -23.74
N GLN A 976 -14.79 -35.29 -24.95
CA GLN A 976 -13.45 -34.73 -25.15
C GLN A 976 -13.26 -33.41 -24.39
N PHE A 977 -14.24 -32.52 -24.42
CA PHE A 977 -14.21 -31.27 -23.67
C PHE A 977 -14.11 -31.51 -22.15
N HIS A 978 -14.91 -32.43 -21.59
CA HIS A 978 -14.85 -32.76 -20.17
C HIS A 978 -13.50 -33.37 -19.75
N VAL A 979 -12.95 -34.27 -20.56
CA VAL A 979 -11.64 -34.90 -20.30
C VAL A 979 -10.52 -33.85 -20.31
N VAL A 980 -10.46 -33.01 -21.34
CA VAL A 980 -9.42 -31.97 -21.45
C VAL A 980 -9.61 -30.88 -20.37
N SER A 981 -10.85 -30.59 -19.98
CA SER A 981 -11.16 -29.64 -18.89
C SER A 981 -10.64 -30.15 -17.55
N GLY A 982 -10.78 -31.45 -17.28
CA GLY A 982 -10.19 -32.08 -16.10
C GLY A 982 -8.66 -32.01 -16.10
N GLN A 983 -8.03 -32.23 -17.26
CA GLN A 983 -6.57 -32.13 -17.41
C GLN A 983 -6.06 -30.70 -17.18
N ALA A 984 -6.74 -29.69 -17.72
CA ALA A 984 -6.40 -28.29 -17.49
C ALA A 984 -6.54 -27.89 -16.02
N ALA A 985 -7.57 -28.37 -15.31
CA ALA A 985 -7.74 -28.11 -13.88
C ALA A 985 -6.58 -28.69 -13.04
N VAL A 986 -6.16 -29.92 -13.31
CA VAL A 986 -5.02 -30.57 -12.64
C VAL A 986 -3.70 -29.83 -12.93
N LEU A 987 -3.50 -29.34 -14.17
CA LEU A 987 -2.32 -28.55 -14.53
C LEU A 987 -2.30 -27.18 -13.84
N ARG A 988 -3.45 -26.49 -13.70
CA ARG A 988 -3.57 -25.23 -12.95
C ARG A 988 -3.20 -25.41 -11.48
N GLU A 989 -3.71 -26.48 -10.84
CA GLU A 989 -3.41 -26.79 -9.45
C GLU A 989 -1.91 -27.08 -9.24
N LYS A 990 -1.29 -27.82 -10.17
CA LYS A 990 0.16 -28.10 -10.12
C LYS A 990 1.02 -26.85 -10.31
N VAL A 991 0.68 -25.97 -11.24
CA VAL A 991 1.41 -24.70 -11.45
C VAL A 991 1.27 -23.78 -10.24
N ALA A 992 0.06 -23.66 -9.67
CA ALA A 992 -0.18 -22.85 -8.47
C ALA A 992 0.57 -23.40 -7.23
N SER A 993 0.57 -24.72 -7.03
CA SER A 993 1.29 -25.38 -5.94
C SER A 993 2.81 -25.17 -6.05
N ASN A 994 3.38 -25.26 -7.26
CA ASN A 994 4.80 -25.05 -7.50
C ASN A 994 5.25 -23.60 -7.21
N LEU A 995 4.45 -22.61 -7.64
CA LEU A 995 4.74 -21.20 -7.35
C LEU A 995 4.74 -20.91 -5.84
N ASN A 996 3.79 -21.49 -5.11
CA ASN A 996 3.69 -21.31 -3.67
C ASN A 996 4.85 -21.97 -2.91
N ASN A 997 5.25 -23.18 -3.31
CA ASN A 997 6.41 -23.89 -2.76
C ASN A 997 7.73 -23.12 -2.97
N ARG A 998 7.91 -22.48 -4.14
CA ARG A 998 9.09 -21.65 -4.45
C ARG A 998 9.19 -20.41 -3.57
N ASN A 999 8.07 -19.72 -3.38
CA ASN A 999 8.02 -18.53 -2.53
C ASN A 999 8.26 -18.87 -1.05
N ARG A 1000 7.73 -20.00 -0.58
CA ARG A 1000 7.97 -20.49 0.78
C ARG A 1000 9.45 -20.82 0.99
N ARG A 1001 10.07 -21.59 0.08
CA ARG A 1001 11.49 -21.99 0.20
C ARG A 1001 12.45 -20.80 0.28
N ARG A 1002 12.23 -19.76 -0.54
CA ARG A 1002 13.06 -18.54 -0.56
C ARG A 1002 13.02 -17.74 0.75
N ARG A 1003 11.92 -17.79 1.50
CA ARG A 1003 11.81 -17.10 2.79
C ARG A 1003 12.62 -17.83 3.85
N GLU A 1004 12.41 -19.14 3.94
CA GLU A 1004 13.08 -20.03 4.89
C GLU A 1004 14.61 -20.05 4.69
N GLU A 1005 15.09 -20.06 3.44
CA GLU A 1005 16.53 -20.00 3.12
C GLU A 1005 17.20 -18.71 3.61
N LYS A 1006 16.52 -17.55 3.51
CA LYS A 1006 17.06 -16.26 3.99
C LYS A 1006 17.19 -16.21 5.52
N GLU A 1007 16.20 -16.75 6.22
CA GLU A 1007 16.22 -16.80 7.69
C GLU A 1007 17.30 -17.75 8.21
N SER A 1008 17.48 -18.90 7.55
CA SER A 1008 18.55 -19.86 7.86
C SER A 1008 19.95 -19.25 7.69
N THR A 1009 20.19 -18.48 6.61
CA THR A 1009 21.49 -17.80 6.41
C THR A 1009 21.82 -16.80 7.52
N SER A 1010 20.83 -16.00 7.95
CA SER A 1010 21.01 -15.01 9.03
C SER A 1010 21.30 -15.69 10.38
N LEU A 1011 20.62 -16.80 10.69
CA LEU A 1011 20.85 -17.57 11.91
C LEU A 1011 22.25 -18.20 11.96
N SER A 1012 22.74 -18.70 10.83
CA SER A 1012 24.08 -19.30 10.72
C SER A 1012 25.20 -18.31 11.00
N GLU A 1013 25.12 -17.10 10.42
CA GLU A 1013 26.10 -16.02 10.65
C GLU A 1013 26.19 -15.63 12.13
N GLN A 1014 25.04 -15.56 12.82
CA GLN A 1014 25.00 -15.25 14.25
C GLN A 1014 25.65 -16.36 15.08
N ILE A 1015 25.36 -17.63 14.83
CA ILE A 1015 25.93 -18.77 15.57
C ILE A 1015 27.46 -18.80 15.44
N GLN A 1016 27.98 -18.54 14.23
CA GLN A 1016 29.42 -18.51 13.98
C GLN A 1016 30.11 -17.40 14.78
N GLY A 1017 29.47 -16.24 14.92
CA GLY A 1017 29.93 -15.15 15.78
C GLY A 1017 30.05 -15.59 17.25
N TRP A 1018 29.03 -16.23 17.81
CA TRP A 1018 29.04 -16.68 19.21
C TRP A 1018 30.04 -17.81 19.49
N LYS A 1019 30.19 -18.77 18.57
CA LYS A 1019 31.18 -19.86 18.71
C LYS A 1019 32.62 -19.34 18.73
N SER A 1020 32.91 -18.27 18.00
CA SER A 1020 34.25 -17.67 17.98
C SER A 1020 34.64 -17.02 19.32
N LEU A 1021 33.67 -16.67 20.16
CA LEU A 1021 33.88 -16.01 21.46
C LEU A 1021 34.10 -16.97 22.63
N ILE A 1022 33.62 -18.21 22.53
CA ILE A 1022 33.69 -19.22 23.60
C ILE A 1022 35.02 -20.00 23.56
N GLY A 1023 35.77 -19.92 22.45
CA GLY A 1023 37.01 -20.67 22.24
C GLY A 1023 36.73 -22.15 21.95
N THR A 1024 37.51 -22.76 21.04
CA THR A 1024 37.42 -24.20 20.77
C THR A 1024 37.93 -25.00 21.96
N SER A 1025 37.30 -26.14 22.23
CA SER A 1025 37.45 -27.00 23.43
C SER A 1025 38.86 -27.46 23.81
N GLU A 1026 39.89 -27.11 23.03
CA GLU A 1026 41.30 -27.47 23.29
C GLU A 1026 42.09 -26.38 24.03
N HIS A 1027 41.58 -25.14 24.12
CA HIS A 1027 42.18 -24.05 24.89
C HIS A 1027 41.11 -23.19 25.59
N PRO A 1028 40.74 -23.49 26.85
CA PRO A 1028 39.84 -22.63 27.60
C PRO A 1028 40.53 -21.29 27.84
N GLU A 1029 39.97 -20.20 27.29
CA GLU A 1029 40.43 -18.85 27.62
C GLU A 1029 40.32 -18.62 29.13
N ASN A 1030 41.26 -17.84 29.69
CA ASN A 1030 41.28 -17.52 31.12
C ASN A 1030 39.89 -17.00 31.55
N PRO A 1031 39.26 -17.55 32.60
CA PRO A 1031 37.90 -17.14 32.98
C PRO A 1031 37.74 -15.62 33.24
N VAL A 1032 38.82 -14.97 33.66
CA VAL A 1032 38.88 -13.52 33.82
C VAL A 1032 38.89 -12.80 32.47
N GLU A 1033 39.52 -13.37 31.45
CA GLU A 1033 39.46 -12.87 30.06
C GLU A 1033 38.09 -13.10 29.43
N LEU A 1034 37.44 -14.24 29.69
CA LEU A 1034 36.08 -14.50 29.23
C LEU A 1034 35.08 -13.52 29.86
N ALA A 1035 35.17 -13.30 31.18
CA ALA A 1035 34.34 -12.33 31.88
C ALA A 1035 34.57 -10.90 31.36
N ARG A 1036 35.82 -10.53 31.04
CA ARG A 1036 36.13 -9.25 30.39
C ARG A 1036 35.50 -9.17 29.00
N LYS A 1037 35.63 -10.20 28.16
CA LYS A 1037 35.04 -10.22 26.81
C LYS A 1037 33.52 -10.12 26.84
N LEU A 1038 32.86 -10.85 27.74
CA LEU A 1038 31.41 -10.78 27.95
C LEU A 1038 30.97 -9.41 28.46
N LEU A 1039 31.70 -8.83 29.43
CA LEU A 1039 31.43 -7.47 29.91
C LEU A 1039 31.51 -6.45 28.77
N VAL A 1040 32.52 -6.55 27.89
CA VAL A 1040 32.64 -5.67 26.71
C VAL A 1040 31.57 -5.94 25.68
N GLN A 1041 31.12 -7.18 25.51
CA GLN A 1041 30.03 -7.49 24.60
C GLN A 1041 28.71 -6.91 25.09
N PHE A 1042 28.32 -7.14 26.35
CA PHE A 1042 27.12 -6.52 26.93
C PHE A 1042 27.24 -5.00 26.98
N ALA A 1043 28.42 -4.46 27.32
CA ALA A 1043 28.64 -3.03 27.27
C ALA A 1043 28.51 -2.50 25.84
N ASN A 1044 28.92 -3.23 24.81
CA ASN A 1044 28.73 -2.84 23.42
C ASN A 1044 27.27 -2.93 22.96
N GLU A 1045 26.50 -3.89 23.47
CA GLU A 1045 25.05 -3.97 23.25
C GLU A 1045 24.35 -2.76 23.87
N TYR A 1046 24.66 -2.44 25.13
CA TYR A 1046 24.13 -1.24 25.79
C TYR A 1046 24.67 0.07 25.18
N LEU A 1047 25.91 0.14 24.72
CA LEU A 1047 26.44 1.29 23.98
C LEU A 1047 25.74 1.47 22.62
N GLY A 1048 25.32 0.37 22.00
CA GLY A 1048 24.46 0.39 20.81
C GLY A 1048 23.08 0.97 21.11
N LEU A 1049 22.46 0.55 22.22
CA LEU A 1049 21.18 1.07 22.70
C LEU A 1049 21.27 2.55 23.12
N LEU A 1050 22.39 2.95 23.73
CA LEU A 1050 22.68 4.33 24.14
C LEU A 1050 23.20 5.22 23.00
N GLU A 1051 23.26 4.68 21.77
CA GLU A 1051 23.72 5.36 20.56
C GLU A 1051 25.06 6.09 20.76
N ALA A 1052 25.99 5.44 21.47
CA ALA A 1052 27.23 6.07 21.88
C ALA A 1052 28.19 6.36 20.71
N GLY A 1053 27.98 5.76 19.53
CA GLY A 1053 28.80 6.00 18.33
C GLY A 1053 30.19 5.36 18.39
N PHE A 1054 30.44 4.50 19.38
CA PHE A 1054 31.68 3.75 19.53
C PHE A 1054 31.44 2.37 20.13
N LYS A 1055 32.41 1.49 19.89
CA LYS A 1055 32.48 0.15 20.50
C LYS A 1055 33.76 0.01 21.32
N LEU A 1056 33.65 -0.68 22.42
CA LEU A 1056 34.76 -1.10 23.26
C LEU A 1056 35.46 -2.31 22.66
N ARG A 1057 36.78 -2.33 22.81
CA ARG A 1057 37.63 -3.47 22.48
C ARG A 1057 38.80 -3.53 23.44
N PHE A 1058 39.10 -4.73 23.95
CA PHE A 1058 40.35 -4.96 24.67
C PHE A 1058 41.53 -5.07 23.69
N GLN A 1059 42.65 -4.45 24.06
CA GLN A 1059 43.96 -4.68 23.46
C GLN A 1059 44.96 -4.98 24.58
N GLY A 1060 45.32 -6.25 24.73
CA GLY A 1060 46.07 -6.74 25.88
C GLY A 1060 45.28 -6.55 27.17
N SER A 1061 45.88 -5.93 28.18
CA SER A 1061 45.19 -5.57 29.42
C SER A 1061 44.30 -4.33 29.29
N SER A 1062 44.49 -3.49 28.26
CA SER A 1062 43.87 -2.15 28.18
C SER A 1062 42.55 -2.12 27.40
N LEU A 1063 41.55 -1.44 27.96
CA LEU A 1063 40.26 -1.22 27.33
C LEU A 1063 40.33 0.03 26.44
N LEU A 1064 40.14 -0.16 25.13
CA LEU A 1064 40.21 0.89 24.14
C LEU A 1064 38.86 1.10 23.47
N VAL A 1065 38.68 2.30 22.93
CA VAL A 1065 37.46 2.71 22.26
C VAL A 1065 37.72 2.76 20.76
N LYS A 1066 36.85 2.09 20.01
CA LYS A 1066 36.84 2.10 18.55
C LYS A 1066 35.62 2.89 18.09
N THR A 1067 35.84 4.12 17.65
CA THR A 1067 34.76 4.99 17.15
C THR A 1067 34.35 4.58 15.74
N SER A 1068 33.05 4.61 15.43
CA SER A 1068 32.52 4.31 14.10
C SER A 1068 32.41 5.59 13.26
N SER A 1069 33.50 6.36 13.16
CA SER A 1069 33.52 7.59 12.36
C SER A 1069 33.39 7.27 10.86
N THR A 1070 32.45 7.95 10.20
CA THR A 1070 32.06 7.79 8.80
C THR A 1070 32.93 8.55 7.80
N LEU A 1071 34.00 9.24 8.24
CA LEU A 1071 34.83 10.08 7.36
C LEU A 1071 36.31 9.68 7.25
N ASN A 1072 36.94 9.11 8.29
CA ASN A 1072 38.38 8.76 8.27
C ASN A 1072 38.69 7.29 8.60
N GLY A 1073 37.67 6.43 8.58
CA GLY A 1073 37.79 5.05 9.02
C GLY A 1073 37.87 4.90 10.55
N PRO A 1074 37.75 3.67 11.07
CA PRO A 1074 37.66 3.45 12.51
C PRO A 1074 39.00 3.69 13.23
N THR A 1075 39.07 4.75 14.03
CA THR A 1075 40.22 5.06 14.90
C THR A 1075 40.09 4.37 16.25
N ILE A 1076 41.20 3.81 16.75
CA ILE A 1076 41.29 3.21 18.10
C ILE A 1076 41.96 4.24 19.01
N SER A 1077 41.26 4.64 20.07
CA SER A 1077 41.70 5.67 21.01
C SER A 1077 41.57 5.19 22.47
N PRO A 1078 42.38 5.73 23.39
CA PRO A 1078 42.20 5.48 24.82
C PRO A 1078 40.89 6.10 25.34
N ILE A 1079 40.34 5.56 26.43
CA ILE A 1079 39.08 6.05 27.05
C ILE A 1079 39.18 7.53 27.47
N SER A 1080 40.39 8.01 27.81
CA SER A 1080 40.64 9.41 28.13
C SER A 1080 40.39 10.38 26.99
N ALA A 1081 40.39 9.90 25.73
CA ALA A 1081 40.09 10.70 24.55
C ALA A 1081 38.58 10.90 24.31
N LEU A 1082 37.72 10.20 25.05
CA LEU A 1082 36.27 10.40 24.98
C LEU A 1082 35.88 11.72 25.63
N SER A 1083 34.86 12.39 25.07
CA SER A 1083 34.24 13.57 25.67
C SER A 1083 33.65 13.24 27.05
N GLU A 1084 33.38 14.28 27.85
CA GLU A 1084 32.71 14.10 29.14
C GLU A 1084 31.37 13.34 29.01
N GLN A 1085 30.61 13.60 27.95
CA GLN A 1085 29.33 12.94 27.68
C GLN A 1085 29.49 11.48 27.25
N GLU A 1086 30.44 11.18 26.38
CA GLU A 1086 30.75 9.81 25.95
C GLU A 1086 31.30 8.97 27.10
N ARG A 1087 32.08 9.57 28.01
CA ARG A 1087 32.53 8.92 29.25
C ARG A 1087 31.39 8.65 30.21
N SER A 1088 30.42 9.55 30.34
CA SER A 1088 29.20 9.30 31.13
C SER A 1088 28.35 8.18 30.54
N ARG A 1089 28.17 8.12 29.21
CA ARG A 1089 27.47 7.00 28.53
C ARG A 1089 28.23 5.69 28.64
N LEU A 1090 29.56 5.74 28.56
CA LEU A 1090 30.42 4.57 28.78
C LEU A 1090 30.33 4.06 30.21
N ALA A 1091 30.36 4.95 31.21
CA ALA A 1091 30.17 4.59 32.61
C ALA A 1091 28.81 3.91 32.81
N MET A 1092 27.76 4.45 32.17
CA MET A 1092 26.42 3.86 32.20
C MET A 1092 26.39 2.48 31.56
N ALA A 1093 26.90 2.32 30.34
CA ALA A 1093 26.90 1.04 29.64
C ALA A 1093 27.73 -0.05 30.36
N LEU A 1094 28.90 0.31 30.88
CA LEU A 1094 29.75 -0.61 31.65
C LEU A 1094 29.07 -1.03 32.95
N GLN A 1095 28.35 -0.12 33.61
CA GLN A 1095 27.63 -0.46 34.82
C GLN A 1095 26.41 -1.32 34.54
N LEU A 1096 25.65 -1.05 33.48
CA LEU A 1096 24.53 -1.90 33.08
C LEU A 1096 25.00 -3.30 32.68
N ALA A 1097 26.08 -3.37 31.90
CA ALA A 1097 26.73 -4.63 31.57
C ALA A 1097 27.21 -5.37 32.82
N ARG A 1098 27.71 -4.64 33.83
CA ARG A 1098 28.11 -5.22 35.12
C ARG A 1098 26.92 -5.71 35.94
N THR A 1099 25.83 -4.95 36.02
CA THR A 1099 24.60 -5.37 36.72
C THR A 1099 24.01 -6.62 36.06
N GLN A 1100 24.01 -6.68 34.72
CA GLN A 1100 23.61 -7.87 33.96
C GLN A 1100 24.55 -9.06 34.18
N LEU A 1101 25.85 -8.82 34.38
CA LEU A 1101 26.85 -9.86 34.64
C LEU A 1101 26.80 -10.42 36.07
N ILE A 1102 26.59 -9.57 37.08
CA ILE A 1102 26.72 -9.92 38.51
C ILE A 1102 25.38 -10.35 39.14
N ALA A 1103 24.25 -9.79 38.73
CA ALA A 1103 22.98 -9.96 39.44
C ALA A 1103 21.76 -10.32 38.55
N PRO A 1104 21.86 -11.25 37.57
CA PRO A 1104 20.77 -11.53 36.65
C PRO A 1104 19.49 -12.09 37.32
N GLN A 1105 19.56 -12.52 38.59
CA GLN A 1105 18.43 -13.08 39.34
C GLN A 1105 18.02 -12.27 40.59
N ALA A 1106 18.83 -11.33 41.07
CA ALA A 1106 18.61 -10.64 42.36
C ALA A 1106 18.07 -9.21 42.22
N ILE A 1107 18.42 -8.51 41.14
CA ILE A 1107 18.04 -7.12 40.87
C ILE A 1107 17.15 -7.12 39.63
N THR A 1108 15.91 -6.68 39.80
CA THR A 1108 14.90 -6.66 38.73
C THR A 1108 14.76 -5.28 38.12
N GLU A 1109 15.11 -4.23 38.87
CA GLU A 1109 15.19 -2.85 38.40
C GLU A 1109 16.49 -2.19 38.87
N GLY A 1110 17.18 -1.49 37.97
CA GLY A 1110 18.38 -0.71 38.26
C GLY A 1110 18.15 0.79 38.08
N PHE A 1111 18.83 1.62 38.88
CA PHE A 1111 18.74 3.08 38.82
C PHE A 1111 20.07 3.71 38.38
N VAL A 1112 20.00 4.74 37.55
CA VAL A 1112 21.20 5.46 37.10
C VAL A 1112 21.07 6.93 37.46
N LEU A 1113 21.96 7.43 38.33
CA LEU A 1113 22.02 8.83 38.72
C LEU A 1113 22.94 9.61 37.78
N VAL A 1114 22.37 10.57 37.07
CA VAL A 1114 23.12 11.44 36.16
C VAL A 1114 22.98 12.88 36.62
N LYS A 1115 24.11 13.53 36.94
CA LYS A 1115 24.16 14.99 37.16
C LYS A 1115 24.50 15.67 35.83
N SER A 1116 23.55 16.42 35.27
CA SER A 1116 23.73 17.07 33.96
C SER A 1116 23.63 18.59 34.09
N SER A 1117 24.40 19.34 33.30
CA SER A 1117 24.07 20.75 33.06
C SER A 1117 22.72 20.87 32.36
N SER A 1118 21.99 21.97 32.58
CA SER A 1118 20.60 22.18 32.15
C SER A 1118 20.35 22.06 30.64
N GLU A 1119 21.39 22.10 29.80
CA GLU A 1119 21.30 22.10 28.34
C GLU A 1119 21.05 20.70 27.71
N ASN A 1120 21.13 19.59 28.47
CA ASN A 1120 21.12 18.22 27.92
C ASN A 1120 19.97 17.30 28.40
N LYS A 1121 18.90 17.86 28.97
CA LYS A 1121 17.79 17.04 29.52
C LYS A 1121 17.04 16.20 28.48
N SER A 1122 16.88 16.68 27.24
CA SER A 1122 16.19 15.93 26.17
C SER A 1122 16.93 14.66 25.76
N ALA A 1123 18.26 14.72 25.64
CA ALA A 1123 19.09 13.57 25.28
C ALA A 1123 19.03 12.44 26.32
N TYR A 1124 18.89 12.79 27.61
CA TYR A 1124 18.73 11.78 28.66
C TYR A 1124 17.30 11.23 28.75
N ARG A 1125 16.26 11.93 28.27
CA ARG A 1125 14.88 11.40 28.17
C ARG A 1125 14.76 10.29 27.12
N ASP A 1126 15.28 10.51 25.92
CA ASP A 1126 15.27 9.49 24.85
C ASP A 1126 16.06 8.23 25.25
N ILE A 1127 17.14 8.42 26.01
CA ILE A 1127 17.91 7.33 26.60
C ILE A 1127 17.09 6.59 27.67
N ALA A 1128 16.34 7.33 28.49
CA ALA A 1128 15.54 6.76 29.58
C ALA A 1128 14.36 5.90 29.06
N ASP A 1129 13.71 6.29 27.96
CA ASP A 1129 12.64 5.50 27.32
C ASP A 1129 13.18 4.20 26.69
N LYS A 1130 14.40 4.22 26.16
CA LYS A 1130 15.05 3.00 25.62
C LYS A 1130 15.50 2.04 26.74
N LEU A 1131 15.86 2.58 27.90
CA LEU A 1131 16.29 1.79 29.06
C LEU A 1131 15.11 1.23 29.88
N SER A 1132 13.95 1.90 29.89
CA SER A 1132 12.75 1.42 30.59
C SER A 1132 12.21 0.10 30.01
N ALA A 1133 12.35 -0.12 28.70
CA ALA A 1133 12.06 -1.39 28.03
C ALA A 1133 12.88 -2.59 28.57
N ASN A 1134 13.99 -2.31 29.27
CA ASN A 1134 14.86 -3.28 29.94
C ASN A 1134 14.80 -3.19 31.47
N ASN A 1135 13.73 -2.63 32.04
CA ASN A 1135 13.53 -2.42 33.49
C ASN A 1135 14.61 -1.57 34.17
N ILE A 1136 15.22 -0.61 33.45
CA ILE A 1136 16.23 0.30 34.01
C ILE A 1136 15.66 1.71 34.04
N ARG A 1137 15.78 2.39 35.19
CA ARG A 1137 15.21 3.73 35.42
C ARG A 1137 16.30 4.78 35.54
N LEU A 1138 16.09 5.93 34.91
CA LEU A 1138 17.03 7.04 34.91
C LEU A 1138 16.60 8.12 35.92
N LEU A 1139 17.52 8.51 36.81
CA LEU A 1139 17.34 9.60 37.77
C LEU A 1139 18.27 10.75 37.38
N VAL A 1140 17.73 11.89 36.95
CA VAL A 1140 18.55 13.01 36.45
C VAL A 1140 18.41 14.22 37.36
N SER A 1141 19.57 14.70 37.83
CA SER A 1141 19.71 15.94 38.60
C SER A 1141 20.20 17.10 37.74
#